data_AF-A0A1H7B1T5-F1
#
_entry.id   AF-A0A1H7B1T5-F1
#
_cell.length_a   1.000
_cell.length_b   1.000
_cell.length_c   1.000
_cell.angle_alpha   90.00
_cell.angle_beta   90.00
_cell.angle_gamma   90.00
#
_symmetry.space_group_name_H-M   'P 1'
#
loop_
_entity.id
_entity.type
_entity.pdbx_description
1 polymer ?
#
loop_
_entity_poly.entity_id
_entity_poly.type
_entity_poly.pdbx_seq_one_letter_code
_entity_poly.pdbx_strand_id
1 'polypeptide(L)'
;MYKFNSARVCWDRKYQEAKPTGEVAAIISKRIGYSTMKLTLSNIENFVYRVGSLGHTFCPATFKDGKRSKENFEQQQLIALDFDNKDSNNCISFKEIKSRAEDYELPILFAYDTLSSKNHNKFRVVFLNDVSITDRKVAEATQLAIGTMFPEADTSCYKDVSKMYYGGKQILYYDKKTPEINVESVFRNLCYYLKDKYKANHYKGKITNFSKTTGIALNKNGLLDVMVMGNPTEYPCATILDEKGKNSPSSIIYSKNLSSIKAVGENFPEKYYRINFSTNDSSVGKNNNSRSSINHKSYRSADIKDINQKCELFKEFESGKRRLHHKELYGILTNLLQVETGSQRFVSILSKNPAFYSDNKEIWEGRHIPYMKQHDYRSQNCNDFCPYQSKCNHGTSILSTVCPKRGMIEKTPGYSEIFHPLEEVQKDTYNAISKAYCANNKQFQIVKAMTAVGKTTSYLKLMSENPTDRFLIAAPTNLLKDEIYNKAVRMNIAVSKTPSLEQIKNEIPSKIWNRIQRMYSSGLHCSVHPYINEILKKKDIPCLREYLKAREELKTFDGSIITTHRYLLNMDEKRLREYDAIIIDEDIIFKSVISNQGEITVSNLKELLEKTTDNRLFNKITELLKHAKIQSCIEVDSFELDDVDDGDNDKSILFDIPSFCLAERFYLRKASKEEKLKEDTVAFLKPVTFKNVKYIMVSATVNEDICRNFFGKDNVSFYDCKRAEYKGELYQYPRKSMSRTCVANNVGIMQRLMKRFAIDEDKVITFMKQNIGYLHFGNTEGSNALEGEDILVVGTPYHAEFLYKLVAFTMGIDFDEKEEMTAQFVTHNGYRFWFTTFKDENMRAINFWMIESELEQAVGRARLLRNKCKVKLFSNFPLCQAKMICDFDYEKD
;
A
#
# COMPACT_ATOMS: atom_id res chain seq x y z
N MET A 1 23.55 -4.45 -15.65
CA MET A 1 23.76 -3.58 -16.82
C MET A 1 23.23 -2.21 -16.45
N TYR A 2 24.11 -1.24 -16.16
CA TYR A 2 23.69 0.11 -15.77
C TYR A 2 23.27 0.88 -17.04
N LYS A 3 22.08 1.48 -17.04
CA LYS A 3 21.63 2.39 -18.11
C LYS A 3 22.36 3.72 -17.91
N PHE A 4 23.36 4.01 -18.74
CA PHE A 4 23.84 5.38 -18.91
C PHE A 4 22.66 6.24 -19.38
N ASN A 5 22.16 7.08 -18.47
CA ASN A 5 21.20 8.11 -18.83
C ASN A 5 21.93 9.20 -19.60
N SER A 6 21.28 9.75 -20.62
CA SER A 6 21.93 10.71 -21.52
C SER A 6 22.47 11.94 -20.79
N ALA A 7 23.67 12.39 -21.12
CA ALA A 7 24.26 13.63 -20.60
C ALA A 7 24.08 14.81 -21.57
N ARG A 8 24.26 16.05 -21.11
CA ARG A 8 24.21 17.25 -21.97
C ARG A 8 25.43 18.13 -21.75
N VAL A 9 26.04 18.59 -22.84
CA VAL A 9 27.22 19.46 -22.84
C VAL A 9 27.09 20.54 -23.91
N CYS A 10 27.69 21.71 -23.70
CA CYS A 10 27.86 22.69 -24.76
C CYS A 10 29.08 22.33 -25.61
N TRP A 11 28.96 22.43 -26.93
CA TRP A 11 29.93 21.89 -27.88
C TRP A 11 30.08 22.80 -29.10
N ASP A 12 31.31 23.05 -29.52
CA ASP A 12 31.58 23.77 -30.75
C ASP A 12 31.67 22.82 -31.95
N ARG A 13 30.80 23.03 -32.94
CA ARG A 13 30.76 22.22 -34.17
C ARG A 13 31.97 22.45 -35.07
N LYS A 14 32.72 23.54 -34.89
CA LYS A 14 33.94 23.80 -35.65
C LYS A 14 35.15 23.24 -34.90
N TYR A 15 36.01 22.53 -35.64
CA TYR A 15 37.28 22.04 -35.12
C TYR A 15 38.36 23.11 -35.20
N GLN A 16 39.45 22.94 -34.46
CA GLN A 16 40.59 23.86 -34.43
C GLN A 16 41.88 23.07 -34.54
N GLU A 17 42.73 23.40 -35.51
CA GLU A 17 44.02 22.73 -35.72
C GLU A 17 45.11 23.23 -34.76
N ALA A 18 44.95 24.46 -34.25
CA ALA A 18 45.83 25.09 -33.28
C ALA A 18 45.03 25.68 -32.11
N LYS A 19 45.71 25.94 -30.99
CA LYS A 19 45.07 26.50 -29.80
C LYS A 19 44.46 27.89 -30.12
N PRO A 20 43.13 28.09 -29.92
CA PRO A 20 42.50 29.38 -30.17
C PRO A 20 43.04 30.48 -29.25
N THR A 21 43.25 31.68 -29.80
CA THR A 21 43.69 32.89 -29.09
C THR A 21 42.87 34.11 -29.52
N GLY A 22 42.85 35.16 -28.70
CA GLY A 22 42.26 36.47 -29.05
C GLY A 22 40.80 36.39 -29.52
N GLU A 23 40.54 36.97 -30.70
CA GLU A 23 39.21 37.06 -31.31
C GLU A 23 38.56 35.69 -31.57
N VAL A 24 39.34 34.69 -31.99
CA VAL A 24 38.84 33.35 -32.27
C VAL A 24 38.27 32.70 -31.00
N ALA A 25 38.97 32.85 -29.88
CA ALA A 25 38.49 32.37 -28.57
C ALA A 25 37.21 33.10 -28.13
N ALA A 26 37.10 34.42 -28.38
CA ALA A 26 35.90 35.19 -28.09
C ALA A 26 34.69 34.76 -28.93
N ILE A 27 34.90 34.46 -30.22
CA ILE A 27 33.86 33.96 -31.13
C ILE A 27 33.36 32.58 -30.67
N ILE A 28 34.28 31.66 -30.33
CA ILE A 28 33.93 30.33 -29.80
C ILE A 28 33.09 30.49 -28.53
N SER A 29 33.54 31.34 -27.60
CA SER A 29 32.82 31.59 -26.35
C SER A 29 31.40 32.11 -26.55
N LYS A 30 31.15 32.98 -27.55
CA LYS A 30 29.82 33.51 -27.84
C LYS A 30 28.89 32.46 -28.45
N ARG A 31 29.40 31.59 -29.33
CA ARG A 31 28.55 30.61 -30.04
C ARG A 31 28.34 29.30 -29.29
N ILE A 32 29.29 28.87 -28.44
CA ILE A 32 29.25 27.54 -27.81
C ILE A 32 28.04 27.35 -26.90
N GLY A 33 27.55 28.42 -26.26
CA GLY A 33 26.37 28.37 -25.41
C GLY A 33 25.07 28.04 -26.17
N TYR A 34 24.98 28.37 -27.45
CA TYR A 34 23.82 28.05 -28.31
C TYR A 34 23.85 26.61 -28.85
N SER A 35 24.95 25.88 -28.67
CA SER A 35 25.16 24.57 -29.27
C SER A 35 25.28 23.50 -28.19
N THR A 36 24.15 22.92 -27.82
CA THR A 36 24.07 21.82 -26.85
C THR A 36 24.03 20.47 -27.56
N MET A 37 24.85 19.53 -27.10
CA MET A 37 24.87 18.14 -27.56
C MET A 37 24.37 17.22 -26.44
N LYS A 38 23.44 16.33 -26.79
CA LYS A 38 22.99 15.24 -25.92
C LYS A 38 23.90 14.03 -26.14
N LEU A 39 24.62 13.61 -25.11
CA LEU A 39 25.49 12.44 -25.11
C LEU A 39 24.68 11.20 -24.75
N THR A 40 24.82 10.14 -25.54
CA THR A 40 24.20 8.82 -25.39
C THR A 40 25.29 7.75 -25.52
N LEU A 41 25.03 6.51 -25.10
CA LEU A 41 25.97 5.39 -25.32
C LEU A 41 26.38 5.27 -26.79
N SER A 42 25.46 5.58 -27.71
CA SER A 42 25.70 5.51 -29.16
C SER A 42 26.62 6.62 -29.72
N ASN A 43 26.81 7.74 -29.02
CA ASN A 43 27.57 8.88 -29.57
C ASN A 43 28.71 9.37 -28.67
N ILE A 44 28.84 8.88 -27.44
CA ILE A 44 29.84 9.35 -26.49
C ILE A 44 31.28 9.05 -26.96
N GLU A 45 31.52 7.90 -27.59
CA GLU A 45 32.82 7.57 -28.17
C GLU A 45 33.21 8.53 -29.30
N ASN A 46 32.24 8.90 -30.15
CA ASN A 46 32.44 9.89 -31.20
C ASN A 46 32.70 11.29 -30.62
N PHE A 47 31.99 11.67 -29.56
CA PHE A 47 32.26 12.91 -28.83
C PHE A 47 33.69 12.92 -28.28
N VAL A 48 34.12 11.85 -27.60
CA VAL A 48 35.49 11.72 -27.07
C VAL A 48 36.53 11.82 -28.18
N TYR A 49 36.31 11.16 -29.31
CA TYR A 49 37.18 11.26 -30.50
C TYR A 49 37.27 12.69 -31.04
N ARG A 50 36.14 13.37 -31.20
CA ARG A 50 36.12 14.73 -31.73
C ARG A 50 36.75 15.75 -30.77
N VAL A 51 36.52 15.63 -29.47
CA VAL A 51 37.18 16.47 -28.45
C VAL A 51 38.66 16.18 -28.44
N GLY A 52 39.03 14.92 -28.25
CA GLY A 52 40.38 14.51 -27.86
C GLY A 52 41.39 14.47 -29.01
N SER A 53 40.93 14.19 -30.23
CA SER A 53 41.81 14.01 -31.40
C SER A 53 41.59 15.03 -32.52
N LEU A 54 40.39 15.63 -32.61
CA LEU A 54 40.06 16.57 -33.69
C LEU A 54 40.01 18.02 -33.23
N GLY A 55 40.41 18.37 -32.00
CA GLY A 55 40.55 19.78 -31.62
C GLY A 55 39.24 20.55 -31.40
N HIS A 56 38.09 19.89 -31.27
CA HIS A 56 36.83 20.57 -30.98
C HIS A 56 36.71 21.02 -29.53
N THR A 57 36.20 22.23 -29.32
CA THR A 57 36.01 22.84 -28.00
C THR A 57 34.69 22.40 -27.37
N PHE A 58 34.68 22.15 -26.07
CA PHE A 58 33.47 21.85 -25.32
C PHE A 58 33.41 22.61 -24.00
N CYS A 59 32.21 22.78 -23.46
CA CYS A 59 31.97 23.24 -22.11
C CYS A 59 31.19 22.14 -21.36
N PRO A 60 31.68 21.68 -20.20
CA PRO A 60 31.03 20.61 -19.45
C PRO A 60 29.61 20.97 -18.96
N ALA A 61 29.33 22.26 -18.78
CA ALA A 61 28.02 22.81 -18.42
C ALA A 61 27.21 23.28 -19.64
N THR A 62 25.88 23.32 -19.50
CA THR A 62 24.97 24.00 -20.42
C THR A 62 24.38 25.27 -19.82
N PHE A 63 23.84 26.13 -20.66
CA PHE A 63 23.41 27.47 -20.27
C PHE A 63 22.03 27.82 -20.86
N LYS A 64 21.25 28.54 -20.08
CA LYS A 64 20.00 29.17 -20.52
C LYS A 64 20.31 30.30 -21.51
N ASP A 65 19.37 30.53 -22.42
CA ASP A 65 19.42 31.61 -23.42
C ASP A 65 20.67 31.64 -24.31
N GLY A 66 21.40 30.52 -24.38
CA GLY A 66 22.64 30.38 -25.14
C GLY A 66 23.82 31.20 -24.61
N LYS A 67 23.74 31.75 -23.39
CA LYS A 67 24.76 32.66 -22.84
C LYS A 67 25.69 31.97 -21.84
N ARG A 68 26.93 31.65 -22.26
CA ARG A 68 27.95 31.04 -21.38
C ARG A 68 28.36 31.99 -20.25
N SER A 69 27.83 31.75 -19.05
CA SER A 69 28.06 32.57 -17.85
C SER A 69 27.57 31.81 -16.61
N LYS A 70 28.02 32.21 -15.42
CA LYS A 70 27.58 31.61 -14.16
C LYS A 70 26.11 31.89 -13.85
N GLU A 71 25.61 33.04 -14.29
CA GLU A 71 24.24 33.51 -14.08
C GLU A 71 23.24 32.68 -14.89
N ASN A 72 23.66 32.25 -16.08
CA ASN A 72 22.83 31.45 -16.98
C ASN A 72 23.11 29.95 -16.88
N PHE A 73 23.80 29.48 -15.84
CA PHE A 73 24.03 28.05 -15.62
C PHE A 73 22.70 27.27 -15.64
N GLU A 74 22.64 26.22 -16.45
CA GLU A 74 21.46 25.35 -16.54
C GLU A 74 21.71 24.00 -15.85
N GLN A 75 22.80 23.32 -16.23
CA GLN A 75 23.24 22.08 -15.58
C GLN A 75 24.67 21.72 -15.95
N GLN A 76 25.25 20.77 -15.21
CA GLN A 76 26.53 20.15 -15.52
C GLN A 76 26.52 18.66 -15.16
N GLN A 77 27.06 17.82 -16.04
CA GLN A 77 27.24 16.39 -15.78
C GLN A 77 28.67 15.91 -16.02
N LEU A 78 29.42 16.58 -16.91
CA LEU A 78 30.86 16.34 -17.04
C LEU A 78 31.64 17.27 -16.11
N ILE A 79 32.74 16.78 -15.56
CA ILE A 79 33.70 17.58 -14.78
C ILE A 79 35.08 17.37 -15.38
N ALA A 80 35.74 18.46 -15.77
CA ALA A 80 37.03 18.39 -16.45
C ALA A 80 38.12 19.12 -15.66
N LEU A 81 39.31 18.54 -15.61
CA LEU A 81 40.52 19.13 -15.02
C LEU A 81 41.56 19.34 -16.11
N ASP A 82 42.27 20.46 -16.06
CA ASP A 82 43.34 20.82 -17.00
C ASP A 82 44.67 20.80 -16.24
N PHE A 83 45.62 20.00 -16.73
CA PHE A 83 46.96 19.86 -16.15
C PHE A 83 47.96 20.45 -17.12
N ASP A 84 48.64 21.51 -16.69
CA ASP A 84 49.64 22.24 -17.47
C ASP A 84 50.95 22.17 -16.69
N ASN A 85 51.76 21.13 -16.94
CA ASN A 85 53.04 20.86 -16.23
C ASN A 85 54.13 21.88 -16.63
N LYS A 86 53.86 23.17 -16.43
CA LYS A 86 54.78 24.28 -16.69
C LYS A 86 55.79 24.48 -15.58
N ASP A 87 55.40 24.19 -14.34
CA ASP A 87 56.26 24.29 -13.16
C ASP A 87 56.95 22.95 -12.94
N SER A 88 58.28 22.94 -13.02
CA SER A 88 59.10 21.73 -12.83
C SER A 88 58.95 21.11 -11.44
N ASN A 89 58.51 21.90 -10.44
CA ASN A 89 58.28 21.43 -9.07
C ASN A 89 56.86 20.84 -8.86
N ASN A 90 55.97 20.90 -9.87
CA ASN A 90 54.58 20.46 -9.78
C ASN A 90 54.14 19.68 -11.03
N CYS A 91 55.05 18.88 -11.59
CA CYS A 91 54.76 17.98 -12.71
C CYS A 91 54.06 16.71 -12.23
N ILE A 92 52.96 16.34 -12.88
CA ILE A 92 52.26 15.07 -12.62
C ILE A 92 51.96 14.34 -13.92
N SER A 93 52.15 13.02 -13.93
CA SER A 93 51.83 12.18 -15.09
C SER A 93 50.37 11.74 -15.08
N PHE A 94 49.83 11.42 -16.27
CA PHE A 94 48.49 10.82 -16.35
C PHE A 94 48.38 9.50 -15.57
N LYS A 95 49.45 8.71 -15.50
CA LYS A 95 49.46 7.44 -14.75
C LYS A 95 49.27 7.68 -13.25
N GLU A 96 49.91 8.69 -12.68
CA GLU A 96 49.74 9.08 -11.28
C GLU A 96 48.35 9.64 -11.00
N ILE A 97 47.81 10.47 -11.92
CA ILE A 97 46.43 10.97 -11.82
C ILE A 97 45.45 9.79 -11.83
N LYS A 98 45.63 8.84 -12.75
CA LYS A 98 44.76 7.67 -12.86
C LYS A 98 44.81 6.81 -11.59
N SER A 99 46.01 6.53 -11.06
CA SER A 99 46.17 5.77 -9.81
C SER A 99 45.46 6.46 -8.64
N ARG A 100 45.68 7.78 -8.48
CA ARG A 100 45.00 8.54 -7.41
C ARG A 100 43.49 8.56 -7.60
N ALA A 101 43.02 8.67 -8.84
CA ALA A 101 41.60 8.62 -9.15
C ALA A 101 40.97 7.26 -8.78
N GLU A 102 41.69 6.16 -9.00
CA GLU A 102 41.30 4.81 -8.57
C GLU A 102 41.25 4.69 -7.03
N ASP A 103 42.25 5.20 -6.30
CA ASP A 103 42.33 5.17 -4.83
C ASP A 103 41.17 5.90 -4.12
N TYR A 104 40.59 6.88 -4.79
CA TYR A 104 39.50 7.71 -4.29
C TYR A 104 38.17 7.46 -5.04
N GLU A 105 38.03 6.33 -5.73
CA GLU A 105 36.79 5.92 -6.41
C GLU A 105 36.23 7.01 -7.38
N LEU A 106 37.13 7.68 -8.10
CA LEU A 106 36.85 8.68 -9.12
C LEU A 106 37.19 8.13 -10.51
N PRO A 107 36.46 7.15 -11.06
CA PRO A 107 36.79 6.60 -12.36
C PRO A 107 36.77 7.68 -13.45
N ILE A 108 37.85 7.73 -14.22
CA ILE A 108 38.01 8.66 -15.34
C ILE A 108 37.18 8.16 -16.52
N LEU A 109 36.40 9.04 -17.17
CA LEU A 109 35.71 8.69 -18.41
C LEU A 109 36.69 8.72 -19.59
N PHE A 110 37.40 9.83 -19.75
CA PHE A 110 38.45 9.96 -20.77
C PHE A 110 39.49 11.01 -20.40
N ALA A 111 40.65 10.92 -21.03
CA ALA A 111 41.72 11.91 -20.94
C ALA A 111 42.36 12.14 -22.30
N TYR A 112 42.84 13.34 -22.56
CA TYR A 112 43.41 13.71 -23.86
C TYR A 112 44.49 14.80 -23.73
N ASP A 113 45.39 14.81 -24.71
CA ASP A 113 46.45 15.79 -24.86
C ASP A 113 45.93 17.08 -25.48
N THR A 114 46.28 18.22 -24.87
CA THR A 114 45.91 19.52 -25.44
C THR A 114 46.63 19.79 -26.77
N LEU A 115 46.05 20.64 -27.63
CA LEU A 115 46.68 21.04 -28.91
C LEU A 115 48.11 21.60 -28.75
N SER A 116 48.43 22.18 -27.59
CA SER A 116 49.76 22.74 -27.27
C SER A 116 50.69 21.79 -26.49
N SER A 117 50.28 20.54 -26.25
CA SER A 117 51.07 19.55 -25.49
C SER A 117 52.34 19.15 -26.25
N LYS A 118 53.46 19.00 -25.53
CA LYS A 118 54.71 18.38 -26.03
C LYS A 118 55.10 17.28 -25.06
N ASN A 119 55.28 16.05 -25.54
CA ASN A 119 55.60 14.89 -24.71
C ASN A 119 54.62 14.68 -23.53
N HIS A 120 53.32 14.80 -23.78
CA HIS A 120 52.25 14.61 -22.79
C HIS A 120 52.33 15.52 -21.55
N ASN A 121 52.98 16.68 -21.65
CA ASN A 121 53.11 17.61 -20.53
C ASN A 121 51.86 18.47 -20.28
N LYS A 122 50.88 18.46 -21.19
CA LYS A 122 49.63 19.21 -21.05
C LYS A 122 48.44 18.38 -21.47
N PHE A 123 47.67 17.92 -20.49
CA PHE A 123 46.55 17.02 -20.72
C PHE A 123 45.34 17.38 -19.87
N ARG A 124 44.18 16.87 -20.28
CA ARG A 124 42.91 17.06 -19.58
C ARG A 124 42.31 15.73 -19.22
N VAL A 125 41.68 15.70 -18.06
CA VAL A 125 40.99 14.52 -17.53
C VAL A 125 39.53 14.89 -17.33
N VAL A 126 38.62 14.01 -17.77
CA VAL A 126 37.17 14.24 -17.72
C VAL A 126 36.49 13.10 -16.98
N PHE A 127 35.68 13.48 -16.00
CA PHE A 127 34.82 12.61 -15.20
C PHE A 127 33.36 12.80 -15.64
N LEU A 128 32.58 11.73 -15.51
CA LEU A 128 31.15 11.72 -15.80
C LEU A 128 30.38 11.51 -14.50
N ASN A 129 29.52 12.44 -14.13
CA ASN A 129 28.64 12.28 -12.97
C ASN A 129 27.38 11.49 -13.35
N ASP A 130 26.87 10.67 -12.44
CA ASP A 130 25.72 9.79 -12.66
C ASP A 130 24.39 10.54 -12.82
N VAL A 131 24.31 11.76 -12.32
CA VAL A 131 23.16 12.67 -12.51
C VAL A 131 23.61 14.01 -13.06
N SER A 132 22.74 14.67 -13.81
CA SER A 132 22.92 16.07 -14.19
C SER A 132 22.72 16.97 -12.97
N ILE A 133 23.72 17.77 -12.62
CA ILE A 133 23.69 18.70 -11.49
C ILE A 133 23.09 20.02 -11.98
N THR A 134 21.83 20.28 -11.63
CA THR A 134 21.11 21.50 -12.03
C THR A 134 21.31 22.66 -11.07
N ASP A 135 21.74 22.38 -9.83
CA ASP A 135 22.08 23.43 -8.87
C ASP A 135 23.52 23.91 -9.03
N ARG A 136 23.68 25.21 -9.29
CA ARG A 136 25.01 25.82 -9.52
C ARG A 136 25.94 25.69 -8.32
N LYS A 137 25.43 25.88 -7.09
CA LYS A 137 26.29 25.83 -5.88
C LYS A 137 26.82 24.42 -5.66
N VAL A 138 25.99 23.40 -5.90
CA VAL A 138 26.42 22.00 -5.83
C VAL A 138 27.44 21.71 -6.92
N ALA A 139 27.24 22.16 -8.16
CA ALA A 139 28.21 21.97 -9.24
C ALA A 139 29.56 22.63 -8.92
N GLU A 140 29.56 23.88 -8.43
CA GLU A 140 30.76 24.58 -7.97
C GLU A 140 31.46 23.83 -6.81
N ALA A 141 30.70 23.32 -5.84
CA ALA A 141 31.24 22.55 -4.72
C ALA A 141 31.82 21.20 -5.15
N THR A 142 31.17 20.47 -6.07
CA THR A 142 31.67 19.20 -6.61
C THR A 142 32.95 19.41 -7.42
N GLN A 143 33.00 20.46 -8.26
CA GLN A 143 34.23 20.83 -8.97
C GLN A 143 35.36 21.15 -7.98
N LEU A 144 35.08 21.98 -6.95
CA LEU A 144 36.07 22.33 -5.93
C LEU A 144 36.57 21.11 -5.15
N ALA A 145 35.69 20.17 -4.83
CA ALA A 145 36.06 18.92 -4.15
C ALA A 145 37.05 18.10 -4.99
N ILE A 146 36.75 17.91 -6.28
CA ILE A 146 37.62 17.19 -7.21
C ILE A 146 38.95 17.95 -7.37
N GLY A 147 38.91 19.26 -7.60
CA GLY A 147 40.12 20.09 -7.68
C GLY A 147 40.98 20.07 -6.42
N THR A 148 40.37 19.91 -5.24
CA THR A 148 41.10 19.77 -3.96
C THR A 148 41.86 18.45 -3.87
N MET A 149 41.33 17.37 -4.46
CA MET A 149 41.99 16.06 -4.54
C MET A 149 43.10 16.02 -5.60
N PHE A 150 43.03 16.92 -6.59
CA PHE A 150 44.02 17.09 -7.65
C PHE A 150 44.56 18.53 -7.69
N PRO A 151 45.32 18.96 -6.66
CA PRO A 151 45.82 20.32 -6.54
C PRO A 151 46.76 20.76 -7.68
N GLU A 152 47.28 19.80 -8.45
CA GLU A 152 48.12 20.02 -9.63
C GLU A 152 47.35 20.55 -10.84
N ALA A 153 46.01 20.48 -10.83
CA ALA A 153 45.16 21.03 -11.88
C ALA A 153 45.08 22.56 -11.82
N ASP A 154 44.90 23.18 -12.99
CA ASP A 154 44.64 24.62 -13.12
C ASP A 154 43.42 25.03 -12.26
N THR A 155 43.66 25.98 -11.35
CA THR A 155 42.64 26.45 -10.39
C THR A 155 41.35 26.95 -11.03
N SER A 156 41.40 27.44 -12.26
CA SER A 156 40.21 27.90 -12.97
C SER A 156 39.27 26.76 -13.39
N CYS A 157 39.75 25.51 -13.47
CA CYS A 157 38.93 24.32 -13.75
C CYS A 157 37.92 23.99 -12.64
N TYR A 158 38.18 24.46 -11.43
CA TYR A 158 37.35 24.16 -10.27
C TYR A 158 36.91 25.40 -9.48
N LYS A 159 37.08 26.59 -10.07
CA LYS A 159 36.55 27.87 -9.58
C LYS A 159 35.55 28.53 -10.55
N ASP A 160 35.42 28.00 -11.77
CA ASP A 160 34.52 28.50 -12.80
C ASP A 160 33.74 27.37 -13.50
N VAL A 161 32.49 27.17 -13.09
CA VAL A 161 31.54 26.24 -13.74
C VAL A 161 31.26 26.58 -15.20
N SER A 162 31.56 27.80 -15.64
CA SER A 162 31.36 28.22 -17.03
C SER A 162 32.59 27.97 -17.93
N LYS A 163 33.69 27.43 -17.38
CA LYS A 163 34.93 27.21 -18.12
C LYS A 163 34.72 26.28 -19.31
N MET A 164 35.16 26.73 -20.49
CA MET A 164 35.24 25.90 -21.69
C MET A 164 36.66 25.33 -21.84
N TYR A 165 36.76 24.15 -22.45
CA TYR A 165 37.98 23.38 -22.64
C TYR A 165 38.18 23.20 -24.14
N TYR A 166 39.31 23.69 -24.65
CA TYR A 166 39.69 23.49 -26.04
C TYR A 166 39.90 22.00 -26.34
N GLY A 167 39.76 21.59 -27.59
CA GLY A 167 40.03 20.21 -27.96
C GLY A 167 41.52 19.85 -27.87
N GLY A 168 41.79 18.59 -28.22
CA GLY A 168 43.10 17.98 -28.22
C GLY A 168 43.53 17.44 -29.56
N LYS A 169 44.74 16.89 -29.58
CA LYS A 169 45.35 16.24 -30.75
C LYS A 169 45.48 14.72 -30.60
N GLN A 170 45.31 14.18 -29.39
CA GLN A 170 45.47 12.77 -29.09
C GLN A 170 44.69 12.38 -27.83
N ILE A 171 43.92 11.30 -27.90
CA ILE A 171 43.32 10.67 -26.72
C ILE A 171 44.38 9.86 -25.96
N LEU A 172 44.49 10.07 -24.64
CA LEU A 172 45.36 9.32 -23.75
C LEU A 172 44.65 8.12 -23.14
N TYR A 173 43.35 8.24 -22.87
CA TYR A 173 42.54 7.22 -22.24
C TYR A 173 41.05 7.42 -22.54
N TYR A 174 40.32 6.33 -22.69
CA TYR A 174 38.85 6.31 -22.76
C TYR A 174 38.35 4.98 -22.20
N ASP A 175 37.43 5.02 -21.23
CA ASP A 175 36.78 3.82 -20.71
C ASP A 175 35.45 3.56 -21.42
N LYS A 176 35.42 2.52 -22.26
CA LYS A 176 34.23 2.07 -23.01
C LYS A 176 33.07 1.62 -22.11
N LYS A 177 33.32 1.32 -20.83
CA LYS A 177 32.26 1.00 -19.86
C LYS A 177 31.51 2.24 -19.39
N THR A 178 31.95 3.43 -19.78
CA THR A 178 31.37 4.74 -19.41
C THR A 178 31.14 4.83 -17.89
N PRO A 179 32.20 4.71 -17.08
CA PRO A 179 32.05 4.71 -15.64
C PRO A 179 31.62 6.09 -15.13
N GLU A 180 30.86 6.09 -14.05
CA GLU A 180 30.26 7.29 -13.46
C GLU A 180 30.80 7.52 -12.04
N ILE A 181 31.06 8.77 -11.69
CA ILE A 181 31.18 9.24 -10.31
C ILE A 181 29.80 9.65 -9.80
N ASN A 182 29.68 9.84 -8.48
CA ASN A 182 28.47 10.42 -7.90
C ASN A 182 28.80 11.50 -6.86
N VAL A 183 27.85 12.40 -6.63
CA VAL A 183 28.07 13.59 -5.79
C VAL A 183 28.45 13.22 -4.35
N GLU A 184 27.79 12.23 -3.76
CA GLU A 184 28.09 11.78 -2.40
C GLU A 184 29.48 11.16 -2.31
N SER A 185 29.85 10.30 -3.27
CA SER A 185 31.16 9.65 -3.27
C SER A 185 32.29 10.65 -3.42
N VAL A 186 32.10 11.72 -4.22
CA VAL A 186 33.07 12.83 -4.33
C VAL A 186 33.33 13.49 -2.98
N PHE A 187 32.28 13.85 -2.22
CA PHE A 187 32.46 14.52 -0.92
C PHE A 187 32.99 13.57 0.16
N ARG A 188 32.55 12.30 0.13
CA ARG A 188 33.08 11.25 1.00
C ARG A 188 34.58 11.04 0.76
N ASN A 189 34.98 10.91 -0.50
CA ASN A 189 36.37 10.68 -0.87
C ASN A 189 37.24 11.93 -0.68
N LEU A 190 36.69 13.14 -0.78
CA LEU A 190 37.36 14.35 -0.32
C LEU A 190 37.69 14.28 1.17
N CYS A 191 36.76 13.83 2.02
CA CYS A 191 37.02 13.69 3.45
C CYS A 191 38.16 12.69 3.71
N TYR A 192 38.21 11.59 2.96
CA TYR A 192 39.30 10.62 3.04
C TYR A 192 40.63 11.18 2.55
N TYR A 193 40.64 11.85 1.39
CA TYR A 193 41.85 12.51 0.88
C TYR A 193 42.44 13.50 1.88
N LEU A 194 41.60 14.34 2.50
CA LEU A 194 42.05 15.28 3.52
C LEU A 194 42.57 14.57 4.77
N LYS A 195 41.94 13.45 5.16
CA LYS A 195 42.38 12.63 6.30
C LYS A 195 43.74 11.98 6.03
N ASP A 196 43.94 11.41 4.85
CA ASP A 196 45.18 10.75 4.45
C ASP A 196 46.32 11.77 4.30
N LYS A 197 46.03 12.96 3.73
CA LYS A 197 47.02 14.03 3.55
C LYS A 197 47.44 14.74 4.85
N TYR A 198 46.51 14.99 5.78
CA TYR A 198 46.76 15.83 6.97
C TYR A 198 46.72 15.08 8.31
N LYS A 199 46.58 13.75 8.28
CA LYS A 199 46.42 12.86 9.45
C LYS A 199 45.16 13.17 10.29
N ALA A 200 44.81 12.24 11.19
CA ALA A 200 43.52 12.23 11.91
C ALA A 200 43.25 13.49 12.76
N ASN A 201 44.29 14.22 13.20
CA ASN A 201 44.13 15.34 14.15
C ASN A 201 43.89 16.70 13.46
N HIS A 202 44.19 16.84 12.17
CA HIS A 202 44.14 18.16 11.49
C HIS A 202 43.18 18.25 10.30
N TYR A 203 42.70 17.12 9.77
CA TYR A 203 41.84 17.13 8.58
C TYR A 203 40.47 17.80 8.79
N LYS A 204 39.90 17.72 10.01
CA LYS A 204 38.61 18.37 10.32
C LYS A 204 38.62 19.88 10.14
N GLY A 205 39.75 20.54 10.39
CA GLY A 205 39.93 21.97 10.13
C GLY A 205 39.85 22.29 8.62
N LYS A 206 40.41 21.42 7.78
CA LYS A 206 40.31 21.55 6.31
C LYS A 206 38.88 21.33 5.82
N ILE A 207 38.16 20.35 6.39
CA ILE A 207 36.74 20.14 6.10
C ILE A 207 35.91 21.36 6.51
N THR A 208 36.19 21.95 7.68
CA THR A 208 35.52 23.17 8.15
C THR A 208 35.74 24.35 7.21
N ASN A 209 36.97 24.53 6.72
CA ASN A 209 37.26 25.57 5.74
C ASN A 209 36.56 25.29 4.40
N PHE A 210 36.52 24.05 3.94
CA PHE A 210 35.78 23.66 2.75
C PHE A 210 34.28 23.94 2.88
N SER A 211 33.69 23.62 4.04
CA SER A 211 32.31 23.94 4.38
C SER A 211 32.05 25.45 4.36
N LYS A 212 32.91 26.27 4.96
CA LYS A 212 32.81 27.74 4.91
C LYS A 212 32.86 28.29 3.49
N THR A 213 33.72 27.73 2.64
CA THR A 213 33.88 28.18 1.24
C THR A 213 32.69 27.78 0.37
N THR A 214 32.14 26.58 0.55
CA THR A 214 31.06 26.04 -0.30
C THR A 214 29.65 26.33 0.23
N GLY A 215 29.53 26.65 1.51
CA GLY A 215 28.26 26.74 2.22
C GLY A 215 27.62 25.38 2.55
N ILE A 216 28.27 24.25 2.23
CA ILE A 216 27.77 22.93 2.63
C ILE A 216 27.91 22.79 4.15
N ALA A 217 26.83 22.43 4.84
CA ALA A 217 26.80 22.26 6.28
C ALA A 217 27.63 21.07 6.75
N LEU A 218 27.99 21.08 8.04
CA LEU A 218 28.62 19.94 8.70
C LEU A 218 27.58 19.16 9.51
N ASN A 219 27.68 17.84 9.51
CA ASN A 219 26.90 16.98 10.39
C ASN A 219 27.42 17.06 11.84
N LYS A 220 26.73 16.39 12.77
CA LYS A 220 27.10 16.33 14.20
C LYS A 220 28.53 15.85 14.49
N ASN A 221 29.16 15.15 13.53
CA ASN A 221 30.50 14.59 13.64
C ASN A 221 31.59 15.47 12.98
N GLY A 222 31.20 16.60 12.37
CA GLY A 222 32.10 17.55 11.72
C GLY A 222 32.51 17.15 10.30
N LEU A 223 31.71 16.33 9.60
CA LEU A 223 31.88 15.97 8.19
C LEU A 223 30.83 16.67 7.32
N LEU A 224 31.07 16.77 6.00
CA LEU A 224 30.14 17.40 5.06
C LEU A 224 28.79 16.68 5.04
N ASP A 225 27.68 17.40 5.22
CA ASP A 225 26.35 16.81 5.37
C ASP A 225 25.69 16.52 4.00
N VAL A 226 26.20 15.46 3.36
CA VAL A 226 25.76 14.92 2.07
C VAL A 226 25.43 13.44 2.21
N MET A 227 24.27 13.02 1.68
CA MET A 227 23.84 11.62 1.69
C MET A 227 23.09 11.26 0.40
N VAL A 228 23.21 10.00 -0.03
CA VAL A 228 22.33 9.43 -1.06
C VAL A 228 20.97 9.09 -0.44
N MET A 229 19.88 9.45 -1.11
CA MET A 229 18.51 9.17 -0.67
C MET A 229 17.82 8.21 -1.65
N GLY A 230 16.92 7.36 -1.11
CA GLY A 230 15.93 6.62 -1.91
C GLY A 230 14.78 7.54 -2.36
N ASN A 231 13.70 6.96 -2.90
CA ASN A 231 12.56 7.71 -3.44
C ASN A 231 11.99 8.71 -2.38
N PRO A 232 12.08 10.03 -2.63
CA PRO A 232 11.69 11.03 -1.64
C PRO A 232 10.18 11.09 -1.38
N THR A 233 9.34 10.51 -2.25
CA THR A 233 7.88 10.46 -2.07
C THR A 233 7.43 9.45 -1.01
N GLU A 234 8.31 8.54 -0.58
CA GLU A 234 8.02 7.53 0.45
C GLU A 234 8.25 8.07 1.89
N TYR A 235 8.67 9.34 2.03
CA TYR A 235 8.88 9.95 3.35
C TYR A 235 7.57 10.47 3.96
N PRO A 236 7.37 10.32 5.30
CA PRO A 236 6.14 10.71 6.00
C PRO A 236 5.73 12.19 5.93
N CYS A 237 6.50 13.05 5.26
CA CYS A 237 6.30 14.50 5.19
C CYS A 237 6.14 15.04 3.75
N ALA A 238 6.03 14.17 2.75
CA ALA A 238 5.74 14.61 1.38
C ALA A 238 4.29 15.12 1.29
N THR A 239 4.08 16.28 0.66
CA THR A 239 2.76 16.92 0.59
C THR A 239 2.15 16.63 -0.77
N ILE A 240 0.88 16.24 -0.83
CA ILE A 240 0.17 15.92 -2.09
C ILE A 240 -0.46 17.21 -2.61
N LEU A 241 -0.19 17.59 -3.85
CA LEU A 241 -0.86 18.69 -4.56
C LEU A 241 -1.22 18.25 -5.98
N ASP A 242 -2.49 18.47 -6.34
CA ASP A 242 -3.11 18.06 -7.60
C ASP A 242 -2.55 18.82 -8.82
N GLU A 243 -1.61 18.25 -9.57
CA GLU A 243 -1.37 18.60 -10.97
C GLU A 243 -0.86 17.39 -11.77
N LYS A 244 -1.18 17.34 -13.07
CA LYS A 244 -0.68 16.32 -14.01
C LYS A 244 0.86 16.24 -13.97
N GLY A 245 1.37 15.01 -13.88
CA GLY A 245 2.78 14.61 -13.94
C GLY A 245 3.74 15.53 -14.72
N LYS A 246 4.56 16.33 -14.03
CA LYS A 246 5.74 17.04 -14.58
C LYS A 246 7.01 16.32 -14.12
N ASN A 247 8.06 16.15 -14.93
CA ASN A 247 9.31 15.58 -14.40
C ASN A 247 9.90 16.52 -13.31
N SER A 248 10.35 15.97 -12.19
CA SER A 248 10.99 16.80 -11.15
C SER A 248 12.29 17.40 -11.70
N PRO A 249 12.54 18.71 -11.52
CA PRO A 249 13.63 19.40 -12.21
C PRO A 249 15.02 19.17 -11.60
N SER A 250 15.15 18.50 -10.44
CA SER A 250 16.45 18.31 -9.77
C SER A 250 16.60 16.99 -9.03
N SER A 251 17.79 16.39 -9.14
CA SER A 251 18.26 15.25 -8.34
C SER A 251 18.85 15.67 -6.98
N ILE A 252 18.91 16.98 -6.69
CA ILE A 252 19.45 17.55 -5.45
C ILE A 252 18.29 18.03 -4.57
N ILE A 253 18.24 17.53 -3.33
CA ILE A 253 17.22 17.89 -2.34
C ILE A 253 17.86 18.63 -1.17
N TYR A 254 17.39 19.84 -0.89
CA TYR A 254 17.75 20.58 0.32
C TYR A 254 16.89 20.12 1.50
N SER A 255 17.49 19.91 2.68
CA SER A 255 16.73 19.49 3.88
C SER A 255 15.54 20.37 4.23
N LYS A 256 15.67 21.69 4.04
CA LYS A 256 14.59 22.66 4.32
C LYS A 256 13.40 22.55 3.37
N ASN A 257 13.56 21.83 2.25
CA ASN A 257 12.55 21.66 1.21
C ASN A 257 11.92 20.24 1.22
N LEU A 258 12.21 19.39 2.22
CA LEU A 258 11.56 18.06 2.31
C LEU A 258 10.04 18.16 2.43
N SER A 259 9.53 19.20 3.09
CA SER A 259 8.09 19.48 3.22
C SER A 259 7.44 19.99 1.94
N SER A 260 8.22 20.35 0.91
CA SER A 260 7.73 20.87 -0.37
C SER A 260 7.79 19.84 -1.52
N ILE A 261 8.18 18.59 -1.23
CA ILE A 261 8.21 17.50 -2.21
C ILE A 261 6.78 17.05 -2.51
N LYS A 262 6.36 17.16 -3.78
CA LYS A 262 5.04 16.76 -4.26
C LYS A 262 4.99 15.26 -4.51
N ALA A 263 4.20 14.51 -3.74
CA ALA A 263 4.19 13.04 -3.80
C ALA A 263 3.48 12.45 -5.03
N VAL A 264 2.59 13.22 -5.68
CA VAL A 264 1.82 12.81 -6.87
C VAL A 264 1.94 13.93 -7.90
N GLY A 265 2.27 13.58 -9.14
CA GLY A 265 2.41 14.54 -10.22
C GLY A 265 3.85 15.01 -10.49
N GLU A 266 4.87 14.47 -9.83
CA GLU A 266 6.26 14.62 -10.28
C GLU A 266 6.93 13.29 -10.66
N ASN A 267 7.40 13.18 -11.91
CA ASN A 267 8.21 12.05 -12.37
C ASN A 267 9.66 12.29 -11.96
N PHE A 268 10.08 11.56 -10.95
CA PHE A 268 11.31 11.71 -10.21
C PHE A 268 12.44 10.87 -10.89
N PRO A 269 13.65 11.42 -11.17
CA PRO A 269 14.82 10.64 -11.61
C PRO A 269 15.16 9.43 -10.70
N GLU A 270 15.92 8.44 -11.18
CA GLU A 270 16.22 7.22 -10.41
C GLU A 270 17.11 7.43 -9.15
N LYS A 271 17.75 8.59 -8.95
CA LYS A 271 18.72 8.85 -7.86
C LYS A 271 18.63 10.26 -7.27
N TYR A 272 18.81 10.35 -5.94
CA TYR A 272 18.73 11.61 -5.17
C TYR A 272 19.90 11.82 -4.22
N TYR A 273 20.27 13.10 -4.04
CA TYR A 273 21.25 13.53 -3.03
C TYR A 273 20.61 14.54 -2.09
N ARG A 274 20.67 14.27 -0.79
CA ARG A 274 20.37 15.26 0.24
C ARG A 274 21.65 16.04 0.54
N ILE A 275 21.59 17.36 0.37
CA ILE A 275 22.70 18.26 0.70
C ILE A 275 22.17 19.37 1.61
N ASN A 276 22.76 19.49 2.80
CA ASN A 276 22.41 20.57 3.72
C ASN A 276 23.37 21.74 3.52
N PHE A 277 22.83 22.95 3.38
CA PHE A 277 23.62 24.18 3.34
C PHE A 277 23.47 24.94 4.66
N SER A 278 24.56 25.53 5.15
CA SER A 278 24.51 26.43 6.31
C SER A 278 23.76 27.70 5.90
N THR A 279 22.72 28.07 6.67
CA THR A 279 22.16 29.42 6.54
C THR A 279 23.08 30.41 7.25
N ASN A 280 23.34 31.54 6.60
CA ASN A 280 23.98 32.68 7.26
C ASN A 280 23.21 32.98 8.55
N ASP A 281 23.96 33.23 9.62
CA ASP A 281 23.53 33.40 11.02
C ASP A 281 23.16 32.13 11.79
N SER A 282 24.18 31.35 12.14
CA SER A 282 24.44 30.94 13.54
C SER A 282 25.71 30.11 13.64
N SER A 283 26.60 30.55 14.52
CA SER A 283 27.66 29.75 15.12
C SER A 283 27.11 28.39 15.56
N VAL A 284 27.89 27.32 15.30
CA VAL A 284 27.77 25.93 15.81
C VAL A 284 26.81 25.82 17.00
N GLY A 285 25.51 25.76 16.71
CA GLY A 285 24.49 25.51 17.69
C GLY A 285 24.41 24.02 17.89
N LYS A 286 24.91 23.52 19.02
CA LYS A 286 24.50 22.22 19.55
C LYS A 286 22.98 22.26 19.65
N ASN A 287 22.28 21.72 18.65
CA ASN A 287 20.87 21.37 18.80
C ASN A 287 20.81 20.23 19.82
N ASN A 288 20.70 20.62 21.09
CA ASN A 288 20.30 19.76 22.20
C ASN A 288 18.82 19.38 22.00
N ASN A 289 18.53 18.55 21.00
CA ASN A 289 17.38 17.66 21.08
C ASN A 289 17.91 16.37 21.70
N SER A 290 17.79 16.30 23.03
CA SER A 290 17.94 15.09 23.82
C SER A 290 16.90 14.05 23.38
N ARG A 291 17.13 13.39 22.24
CA ARG A 291 16.57 12.06 22.02
C ARG A 291 17.38 11.14 22.93
N SER A 292 16.71 10.66 23.97
CA SER A 292 17.15 9.56 24.81
C SER A 292 17.98 8.57 24.00
N SER A 293 19.23 8.35 24.41
CA SER A 293 20.12 7.36 23.82
C SER A 293 19.47 5.99 23.89
N ILE A 294 18.85 5.55 22.80
CA ILE A 294 18.47 4.15 22.63
C ILE A 294 19.79 3.41 22.46
N ASN A 295 20.31 2.82 23.54
CA ASN A 295 21.61 2.15 23.59
C ASN A 295 21.71 0.88 22.72
N HIS A 296 20.62 0.49 22.04
CA HIS A 296 20.56 -0.70 21.21
C HIS A 296 20.12 -0.39 19.80
N LYS A 297 20.78 -1.01 18.82
CA LYS A 297 20.33 -0.93 17.43
C LYS A 297 18.96 -1.58 17.25
N SER A 298 18.28 -1.23 16.18
CA SER A 298 16.91 -1.68 15.89
C SER A 298 16.82 -3.18 15.54
N TYR A 299 17.93 -3.85 15.24
CA TYR A 299 18.01 -5.28 14.95
C TYR A 299 19.14 -5.95 15.75
N ARG A 300 18.86 -7.12 16.30
CA ARG A 300 19.78 -7.96 17.07
C ARG A 300 20.57 -8.89 16.15
N SER A 301 21.69 -9.40 16.64
CA SER A 301 22.52 -10.34 15.88
C SER A 301 21.78 -11.62 15.47
N ALA A 302 20.79 -12.07 16.26
CA ALA A 302 19.96 -13.22 15.97
C ALA A 302 19.04 -13.01 14.75
N ASP A 303 18.61 -11.76 14.49
CA ASP A 303 17.61 -11.42 13.47
C ASP A 303 18.08 -11.69 12.04
N ILE A 304 19.40 -11.84 11.84
CA ILE A 304 20.01 -12.08 10.54
C ILE A 304 20.71 -13.44 10.44
N LYS A 305 20.53 -14.37 11.39
CA LYS A 305 21.20 -15.69 11.33
C LYS A 305 20.99 -16.37 9.97
N ASP A 306 19.75 -16.39 9.49
CA ASP A 306 19.33 -17.08 8.25
C ASP A 306 19.14 -16.13 7.06
N ILE A 307 19.85 -14.99 7.05
CA ILE A 307 19.78 -14.00 5.97
C ILE A 307 20.10 -14.60 4.59
N ASN A 308 21.00 -15.59 4.53
CA ASN A 308 21.42 -16.28 3.31
C ASN A 308 20.35 -17.23 2.75
N GLN A 309 19.40 -17.68 3.58
CA GLN A 309 18.27 -18.51 3.13
C GLN A 309 17.16 -17.65 2.49
N LYS A 310 17.08 -16.37 2.86
CA LYS A 310 15.98 -15.46 2.46
C LYS A 310 16.39 -14.38 1.46
N CYS A 311 17.70 -14.15 1.26
CA CYS A 311 18.22 -13.13 0.34
C CYS A 311 19.30 -13.72 -0.58
N GLU A 312 18.97 -13.91 -1.85
CA GLU A 312 19.89 -14.49 -2.85
C GLU A 312 21.15 -13.64 -3.04
N LEU A 313 21.01 -12.31 -3.09
CA LEU A 313 22.17 -11.41 -3.19
C LEU A 313 23.13 -11.58 -2.00
N PHE A 314 22.59 -11.70 -0.79
CA PHE A 314 23.42 -11.94 0.40
C PHE A 314 24.06 -13.33 0.37
N LYS A 315 23.33 -14.35 -0.11
CA LYS A 315 23.86 -15.70 -0.29
C LYS A 315 25.05 -15.72 -1.24
N GLU A 316 25.00 -14.98 -2.36
CA GLU A 316 26.13 -14.85 -3.27
C GLU A 316 27.33 -14.13 -2.63
N PHE A 317 27.05 -13.09 -1.83
CA PHE A 317 28.08 -12.38 -1.07
C PHE A 317 28.80 -13.30 -0.08
N GLU A 318 28.03 -14.07 0.70
CA GLU A 318 28.56 -14.95 1.75
C GLU A 318 29.31 -16.16 1.17
N SER A 319 28.77 -16.78 0.12
CA SER A 319 29.37 -17.96 -0.54
C SER A 319 30.57 -17.63 -1.43
N GLY A 320 30.76 -16.36 -1.80
CA GLY A 320 31.81 -15.99 -2.75
C GLY A 320 31.57 -16.49 -4.17
N LYS A 321 30.31 -16.74 -4.56
CA LYS A 321 29.98 -17.27 -5.89
C LYS A 321 30.45 -16.37 -7.03
N ARG A 322 30.49 -15.05 -6.81
CA ARG A 322 31.04 -14.05 -7.74
C ARG A 322 31.53 -12.80 -6.99
N ARG A 323 32.30 -11.96 -7.69
CA ARG A 323 32.59 -10.59 -7.24
C ARG A 323 31.33 -9.73 -7.32
N LEU A 324 30.93 -9.15 -6.19
CA LEU A 324 29.85 -8.17 -6.13
C LEU A 324 30.37 -6.78 -6.53
N HIS A 325 29.53 -6.03 -7.22
CA HIS A 325 29.81 -4.64 -7.56
C HIS A 325 29.73 -3.73 -6.33
N HIS A 326 30.42 -2.60 -6.38
CA HIS A 326 30.46 -1.63 -5.28
C HIS A 326 29.05 -1.26 -4.77
N LYS A 327 28.11 -0.98 -5.68
CA LYS A 327 26.72 -0.65 -5.35
C LYS A 327 26.00 -1.76 -4.57
N GLU A 328 26.23 -3.02 -4.95
CA GLU A 328 25.65 -4.18 -4.27
C GLU A 328 26.22 -4.32 -2.85
N LEU A 329 27.54 -4.18 -2.70
CA LEU A 329 28.23 -4.20 -1.41
C LEU A 329 27.77 -3.05 -0.50
N TYR A 330 27.60 -1.85 -1.07
CA TYR A 330 27.12 -0.66 -0.34
C TYR A 330 25.69 -0.86 0.17
N GLY A 331 24.80 -1.40 -0.66
CA GLY A 331 23.42 -1.74 -0.28
C GLY A 331 23.34 -2.81 0.82
N ILE A 332 24.17 -3.86 0.73
CA ILE A 332 24.30 -4.87 1.79
C ILE A 332 24.82 -4.25 3.09
N LEU A 333 25.88 -3.43 3.02
CA LEU A 333 26.51 -2.85 4.20
C LEU A 333 25.55 -1.91 4.94
N THR A 334 24.86 -1.01 4.24
CA THR A 334 23.89 -0.08 4.85
C THR A 334 22.77 -0.79 5.59
N ASN A 335 22.30 -1.94 5.07
CA ASN A 335 21.36 -2.83 5.73
C ASN A 335 22.00 -3.49 6.97
N LEU A 336 23.18 -4.11 6.84
CA LEU A 336 23.85 -4.76 7.97
C LEU A 336 24.24 -3.79 9.09
N LEU A 337 24.51 -2.52 8.77
CA LEU A 337 24.86 -1.52 9.79
C LEU A 337 23.76 -1.29 10.82
N GLN A 338 22.50 -1.59 10.50
CA GLN A 338 21.39 -1.53 11.45
C GLN A 338 21.37 -2.70 12.44
N VAL A 339 22.24 -3.70 12.26
CA VAL A 339 22.36 -4.88 13.11
C VAL A 339 23.58 -4.75 14.02
N GLU A 340 23.48 -5.20 15.27
CA GLU A 340 24.55 -5.08 16.28
C GLU A 340 25.92 -5.57 15.79
N THR A 341 25.98 -6.78 15.23
CA THR A 341 27.21 -7.42 14.72
C THR A 341 27.37 -7.35 13.20
N GLY A 342 26.52 -6.59 12.50
CA GLY A 342 26.46 -6.61 11.05
C GLY A 342 27.73 -6.11 10.37
N SER A 343 28.41 -5.08 10.92
CA SER A 343 29.70 -4.61 10.37
C SER A 343 30.80 -5.67 10.46
N GLN A 344 30.86 -6.39 11.59
CA GLN A 344 31.84 -7.46 11.81
C GLN A 344 31.57 -8.63 10.86
N ARG A 345 30.29 -8.99 10.66
CA ARG A 345 29.91 -10.04 9.70
C ARG A 345 30.29 -9.66 8.27
N PHE A 346 30.06 -8.41 7.86
CA PHE A 346 30.46 -7.93 6.53
C PHE A 346 31.96 -8.07 6.29
N VAL A 347 32.79 -7.57 7.21
CA VAL A 347 34.26 -7.65 7.11
C VAL A 347 34.76 -9.09 7.16
N SER A 348 34.13 -9.96 7.97
CA SER A 348 34.45 -11.39 8.03
C SER A 348 34.21 -12.07 6.67
N ILE A 349 33.09 -11.78 6.01
CA ILE A 349 32.77 -12.34 4.69
C ILE A 349 33.78 -11.86 3.63
N LEU A 350 34.16 -10.58 3.64
CA LEU A 350 35.23 -10.08 2.76
C LEU A 350 36.54 -10.84 2.98
N SER A 351 36.89 -11.09 4.25
CA SER A 351 38.13 -11.80 4.61
C SER A 351 38.11 -13.27 4.20
N LYS A 352 36.94 -13.92 4.17
CA LYS A 352 36.77 -15.30 3.70
C LYS A 352 36.90 -15.45 2.18
N ASN A 353 36.78 -14.35 1.43
CA ASN A 353 36.78 -14.34 -0.04
C ASN A 353 37.91 -13.45 -0.61
N PRO A 354 39.19 -13.71 -0.28
CA PRO A 354 40.30 -12.83 -0.62
C PRO A 354 40.50 -12.69 -2.13
N ALA A 355 40.21 -13.74 -2.93
CA ALA A 355 40.34 -13.72 -4.38
C ALA A 355 39.53 -12.60 -5.08
N PHE A 356 38.46 -12.10 -4.43
CA PHE A 356 37.64 -11.01 -4.99
C PHE A 356 37.85 -9.66 -4.29
N TYR A 357 38.33 -9.64 -3.04
CA TYR A 357 38.25 -8.47 -2.16
C TYR A 357 39.55 -8.11 -1.42
N SER A 358 40.67 -8.79 -1.69
CA SER A 358 41.98 -8.51 -1.06
C SER A 358 42.35 -7.03 -1.12
N ASP A 359 42.19 -6.42 -2.30
CA ASP A 359 42.74 -5.09 -2.58
C ASP A 359 41.88 -3.95 -2.04
N ASN A 360 40.64 -4.25 -1.61
CA ASN A 360 39.66 -3.23 -1.21
C ASN A 360 39.12 -3.42 0.22
N LYS A 361 39.49 -4.49 0.93
CA LYS A 361 38.99 -4.76 2.29
C LYS A 361 39.28 -3.59 3.24
N GLU A 362 40.53 -3.10 3.24
CA GLU A 362 40.97 -2.01 4.13
C GLU A 362 40.19 -0.71 3.87
N ILE A 363 39.79 -0.48 2.61
CA ILE A 363 38.94 0.66 2.24
C ILE A 363 37.55 0.50 2.85
N TRP A 364 36.94 -0.68 2.79
CA TRP A 364 35.62 -0.92 3.42
C TRP A 364 35.66 -0.80 4.94
N GLU A 365 36.64 -1.42 5.57
CA GLU A 365 36.79 -1.45 7.03
C GLU A 365 37.23 -0.10 7.61
N GLY A 366 38.23 0.54 7.00
CA GLY A 366 38.86 1.76 7.49
C GLY A 366 38.22 3.07 7.02
N ARG A 367 37.49 3.05 5.88
CA ARG A 367 36.87 4.25 5.30
C ARG A 367 35.33 4.16 5.30
N HIS A 368 34.74 3.23 4.53
CA HIS A 368 33.27 3.17 4.32
C HIS A 368 32.45 2.95 5.59
N ILE A 369 32.79 1.95 6.40
CA ILE A 369 32.05 1.62 7.63
C ILE A 369 32.05 2.81 8.63
N PRO A 370 33.21 3.42 8.96
CA PRO A 370 33.25 4.59 9.83
C PRO A 370 32.42 5.76 9.30
N TYR A 371 32.53 6.07 8.01
CA TYR A 371 31.81 7.18 7.40
C TYR A 371 30.29 6.99 7.47
N MET A 372 29.79 5.81 7.06
CA MET A 372 28.35 5.51 7.12
C MET A 372 27.80 5.59 8.55
N LYS A 373 28.55 5.10 9.55
CA LYS A 373 28.17 5.21 10.97
C LYS A 373 28.13 6.66 11.44
N GLN A 374 29.11 7.48 11.03
CA GLN A 374 29.17 8.91 11.39
C GLN A 374 28.06 9.74 10.71
N HIS A 375 27.49 9.26 9.61
CA HIS A 375 26.39 9.92 8.92
C HIS A 375 25.02 9.32 9.25
N ASP A 376 24.93 8.38 10.21
CA ASP A 376 23.69 7.68 10.60
C ASP A 376 22.93 7.10 9.38
N TYR A 377 23.65 6.50 8.42
CA TYR A 377 23.05 5.89 7.24
C TYR A 377 21.96 4.87 7.62
N ARG A 378 20.80 4.95 6.94
CA ARG A 378 19.70 3.98 7.06
C ARG A 378 19.87 2.85 6.04
N SER A 379 19.10 1.77 6.21
CA SER A 379 19.02 0.69 5.22
C SER A 379 18.62 1.25 3.85
N GLN A 380 19.34 0.87 2.80
CA GLN A 380 18.93 1.15 1.42
C GLN A 380 17.84 0.19 0.95
N ASN A 381 17.00 0.66 0.00
CA ASN A 381 15.93 -0.13 -0.56
C ASN A 381 16.50 -1.20 -1.49
N CYS A 382 15.96 -2.43 -1.43
CA CYS A 382 16.43 -3.52 -2.28
C CYS A 382 16.30 -3.20 -3.78
N ASN A 383 15.28 -2.44 -4.19
CA ASN A 383 15.10 -1.99 -5.57
C ASN A 383 16.25 -1.11 -6.08
N ASP A 384 16.99 -0.45 -5.17
CA ASP A 384 18.03 0.47 -5.59
C ASP A 384 19.28 -0.27 -6.05
N PHE A 385 19.58 -1.46 -5.51
CA PHE A 385 20.88 -2.13 -5.73
C PHE A 385 20.79 -3.62 -6.04
N CYS A 386 19.65 -4.28 -5.82
CA CYS A 386 19.55 -5.74 -5.94
C CYS A 386 19.32 -6.18 -7.40
N PRO A 387 20.17 -7.05 -7.97
CA PRO A 387 19.97 -7.55 -9.33
C PRO A 387 18.78 -8.52 -9.45
N TYR A 388 18.28 -9.06 -8.33
CA TYR A 388 17.15 -9.99 -8.29
C TYR A 388 15.80 -9.30 -8.14
N GLN A 389 15.74 -7.97 -8.23
CA GLN A 389 14.55 -7.20 -7.86
C GLN A 389 13.26 -7.63 -8.61
N SER A 390 13.38 -8.14 -9.84
CA SER A 390 12.23 -8.56 -10.64
C SER A 390 11.74 -9.98 -10.35
N LYS A 391 12.53 -10.76 -9.59
CA LYS A 391 12.23 -12.17 -9.26
C LYS A 391 12.06 -12.41 -7.77
N CYS A 392 12.62 -11.54 -6.94
CA CYS A 392 12.57 -11.63 -5.49
C CYS A 392 11.31 -10.94 -4.97
N ASN A 393 10.54 -11.62 -4.12
CA ASN A 393 9.41 -11.01 -3.41
C ASN A 393 9.90 -10.28 -2.14
N HIS A 394 10.89 -9.39 -2.25
CA HIS A 394 11.51 -8.68 -1.12
C HIS A 394 10.65 -7.52 -0.59
N GLY A 395 10.78 -7.23 0.71
CA GLY A 395 10.23 -6.02 1.33
C GLY A 395 11.09 -4.81 0.98
N THR A 396 10.82 -3.66 1.60
CA THR A 396 11.56 -2.42 1.32
C THR A 396 13.08 -2.61 1.35
N SER A 397 13.59 -3.36 2.34
CA SER A 397 15.01 -3.57 2.59
C SER A 397 15.33 -5.05 2.83
N ILE A 398 16.63 -5.40 2.90
CA ILE A 398 17.04 -6.78 3.23
C ILE A 398 16.52 -7.15 4.62
N LEU A 399 16.58 -6.22 5.58
CA LEU A 399 16.14 -6.47 6.94
C LEU A 399 14.62 -6.67 7.05
N SER A 400 13.82 -5.87 6.34
CA SER A 400 12.37 -6.05 6.35
C SER A 400 11.93 -7.32 5.62
N THR A 401 12.75 -7.80 4.68
CA THR A 401 12.56 -9.11 4.02
C THR A 401 12.88 -10.27 4.94
N VAL A 402 14.02 -10.20 5.63
CA VAL A 402 14.58 -11.34 6.40
C VAL A 402 13.93 -11.45 7.78
N CYS A 403 13.70 -10.29 8.42
CA CYS A 403 13.14 -10.14 9.77
C CYS A 403 12.01 -9.10 9.77
N PRO A 404 10.84 -9.42 9.16
CA PRO A 404 9.68 -8.55 9.21
C PRO A 404 9.18 -8.41 10.66
N LYS A 405 9.08 -7.18 11.17
CA LYS A 405 8.62 -6.92 12.53
C LYS A 405 7.09 -7.03 12.65
N ARG A 406 6.58 -7.43 13.81
CA ARG A 406 5.14 -7.38 14.08
C ARG A 406 4.62 -5.94 14.00
N GLY A 407 3.44 -5.76 13.39
CA GLY A 407 2.85 -4.44 13.14
C GLY A 407 3.47 -3.67 11.97
N MET A 408 4.42 -4.27 11.26
CA MET A 408 4.96 -3.73 10.02
C MET A 408 3.99 -4.00 8.87
N ILE A 409 3.60 -2.95 8.16
CA ILE A 409 2.90 -3.02 6.88
C ILE A 409 3.76 -2.28 5.87
N GLU A 410 4.20 -2.97 4.84
CA GLU A 410 4.96 -2.36 3.74
C GLU A 410 4.18 -2.49 2.45
N LYS A 411 4.21 -1.45 1.62
CA LYS A 411 3.69 -1.53 0.25
C LYS A 411 4.63 -2.41 -0.57
N THR A 412 4.07 -3.33 -1.34
CA THR A 412 4.84 -4.21 -2.21
C THR A 412 5.52 -3.37 -3.31
N PRO A 413 6.82 -3.56 -3.57
CA PRO A 413 7.53 -2.91 -4.66
C PRO A 413 6.79 -2.97 -6.00
N GLY A 414 6.67 -1.83 -6.69
CA GLY A 414 6.02 -1.75 -8.01
C GLY A 414 4.48 -1.78 -7.99
N TYR A 415 3.86 -1.98 -6.82
CA TYR A 415 2.41 -1.86 -6.69
C TYR A 415 2.01 -0.38 -6.72
N SER A 416 1.22 -0.01 -7.72
CA SER A 416 0.59 1.30 -7.81
C SER A 416 -0.90 1.13 -8.10
N GLU A 417 -1.72 1.86 -7.35
CA GLU A 417 -3.15 1.92 -7.63
C GLU A 417 -3.39 2.96 -8.73
N ILE A 418 -4.22 2.62 -9.70
CA ILE A 418 -4.61 3.55 -10.77
C ILE A 418 -5.93 4.19 -10.35
N PHE A 419 -5.94 5.52 -10.28
CA PHE A 419 -7.14 6.29 -9.95
C PHE A 419 -7.62 7.09 -11.15
N HIS A 420 -8.94 7.18 -11.26
CA HIS A 420 -9.64 7.93 -12.29
C HIS A 420 -10.43 9.09 -11.67
N PRO A 421 -10.73 10.15 -12.42
CA PRO A 421 -11.64 11.21 -11.98
C PRO A 421 -12.99 10.63 -11.53
N LEU A 422 -13.55 11.19 -10.46
CA LEU A 422 -14.79 10.68 -9.85
C LEU A 422 -15.95 10.58 -10.86
N GLU A 423 -16.08 11.55 -11.77
CA GLU A 423 -17.11 11.56 -12.81
C GLU A 423 -16.96 10.38 -13.79
N GLU A 424 -15.72 10.03 -14.16
CA GLU A 424 -15.44 8.88 -15.01
C GLU A 424 -15.80 7.58 -14.29
N VAL A 425 -15.47 7.47 -13.00
CA VAL A 425 -15.79 6.30 -12.17
C VAL A 425 -17.30 6.15 -11.96
N GLN A 426 -18.02 7.26 -11.78
CA GLN A 426 -19.49 7.25 -11.70
C GLN A 426 -20.12 6.78 -13.02
N LYS A 427 -19.61 7.27 -14.15
CA LYS A 427 -20.05 6.83 -15.48
C LYS A 427 -19.74 5.36 -15.70
N ASP A 428 -18.56 4.89 -15.32
CA ASP A 428 -18.16 3.49 -15.40
C ASP A 428 -19.07 2.58 -14.56
N THR A 429 -19.35 2.99 -13.32
CA THR A 429 -20.29 2.29 -12.43
C THR A 429 -21.70 2.21 -13.03
N TYR A 430 -22.22 3.32 -13.55
CA TYR A 430 -23.52 3.33 -14.23
C TYR A 430 -23.50 2.42 -15.47
N ASN A 431 -22.45 2.47 -16.29
CA ASN A 431 -22.32 1.63 -17.47
C ASN A 431 -22.26 0.14 -17.11
N ALA A 432 -21.58 -0.23 -16.02
CA ALA A 432 -21.51 -1.61 -15.54
C ALA A 432 -22.90 -2.11 -15.11
N ILE A 433 -23.65 -1.31 -14.35
CA ILE A 433 -25.03 -1.63 -13.95
C ILE A 433 -25.96 -1.70 -15.17
N SER A 434 -25.83 -0.77 -16.11
CA SER A 434 -26.62 -0.76 -17.35
C SER A 434 -26.33 -2.00 -18.22
N LYS A 435 -25.05 -2.39 -18.36
CA LYS A 435 -24.66 -3.64 -19.05
C LYS A 435 -25.22 -4.87 -18.36
N ALA A 436 -25.15 -4.94 -17.02
CA ALA A 436 -25.74 -6.02 -16.24
C ALA A 436 -27.26 -6.11 -16.43
N TYR A 437 -27.94 -4.96 -16.49
CA TYR A 437 -29.37 -4.89 -16.79
C TYR A 437 -29.71 -5.36 -18.21
N CYS A 438 -28.96 -4.92 -19.23
CA CYS A 438 -29.17 -5.33 -20.62
C CYS A 438 -28.72 -6.78 -20.93
N ALA A 439 -28.13 -7.50 -19.98
CA ALA A 439 -27.71 -8.87 -20.19
C ALA A 439 -28.93 -9.80 -20.38
N ASN A 440 -28.91 -10.60 -21.45
CA ASN A 440 -29.99 -11.55 -21.79
C ASN A 440 -29.84 -12.92 -21.13
N ASN A 441 -28.74 -13.16 -20.40
CA ASN A 441 -28.52 -14.43 -19.69
C ASN A 441 -29.13 -14.38 -18.28
N LYS A 442 -29.35 -15.56 -17.69
CA LYS A 442 -29.83 -15.70 -16.31
C LYS A 442 -28.70 -15.77 -15.27
N GLN A 443 -27.46 -15.49 -15.66
CA GLN A 443 -26.33 -15.52 -14.74
C GLN A 443 -26.44 -14.37 -13.73
N PHE A 444 -25.88 -14.57 -12.55
CA PHE A 444 -25.68 -13.50 -11.58
C PHE A 444 -24.74 -12.44 -12.16
N GLN A 445 -25.24 -11.21 -12.29
CA GLN A 445 -24.46 -10.07 -12.71
C GLN A 445 -23.93 -9.35 -11.47
N ILE A 446 -22.63 -9.41 -11.22
CA ILE A 446 -22.00 -8.86 -10.02
C ILE A 446 -21.24 -7.59 -10.39
N VAL A 447 -21.61 -6.47 -9.79
CA VAL A 447 -20.98 -5.17 -10.02
C VAL A 447 -20.26 -4.74 -8.74
N LYS A 448 -18.93 -4.80 -8.75
CA LYS A 448 -18.08 -4.30 -7.67
C LYS A 448 -17.82 -2.82 -7.88
N ALA A 449 -18.27 -1.98 -6.94
CA ALA A 449 -18.13 -0.53 -7.03
C ALA A 449 -17.94 0.11 -5.65
N MET A 450 -17.00 1.06 -5.56
CA MET A 450 -16.56 1.69 -4.31
C MET A 450 -17.71 2.23 -3.44
N THR A 451 -17.46 2.35 -2.13
CA THR A 451 -18.36 3.07 -1.23
C THR A 451 -18.45 4.54 -1.66
N ALA A 452 -19.63 5.14 -1.48
CA ALA A 452 -19.90 6.55 -1.84
C ALA A 452 -19.79 6.94 -3.33
N VAL A 453 -19.49 6.01 -4.25
CA VAL A 453 -19.42 6.32 -5.69
C VAL A 453 -20.75 6.85 -6.23
N GLY A 454 -21.86 6.24 -5.80
CA GLY A 454 -23.20 6.57 -6.28
C GLY A 454 -24.02 5.38 -6.76
N LYS A 455 -23.72 4.14 -6.31
CA LYS A 455 -24.45 2.90 -6.67
C LYS A 455 -25.97 3.08 -6.71
N THR A 456 -26.54 3.53 -5.60
CA THR A 456 -27.98 3.82 -5.46
C THR A 456 -28.47 4.86 -6.46
N THR A 457 -27.70 5.92 -6.70
CA THR A 457 -28.08 6.92 -7.71
C THR A 457 -28.08 6.29 -9.11
N SER A 458 -27.12 5.43 -9.42
CA SER A 458 -26.97 4.82 -10.74
C SER A 458 -28.14 3.89 -11.09
N TYR A 459 -28.53 2.99 -10.18
CA TYR A 459 -29.67 2.12 -10.47
C TYR A 459 -31.02 2.85 -10.41
N LEU A 460 -31.20 3.86 -9.55
CA LEU A 460 -32.42 4.68 -9.57
C LEU A 460 -32.52 5.52 -10.86
N LYS A 461 -31.39 6.01 -11.36
CA LYS A 461 -31.34 6.66 -12.67
C LYS A 461 -31.78 5.70 -13.78
N LEU A 462 -31.28 4.47 -13.77
CA LEU A 462 -31.69 3.43 -14.72
C LEU A 462 -33.21 3.18 -14.68
N MET A 463 -33.82 3.16 -13.49
CA MET A 463 -35.28 3.07 -13.34
C MET A 463 -36.01 4.26 -13.95
N SER A 464 -35.51 5.48 -13.73
CA SER A 464 -36.13 6.69 -14.30
C SER A 464 -36.04 6.74 -15.83
N GLU A 465 -35.02 6.11 -16.42
CA GLU A 465 -34.83 6.02 -17.87
C GLU A 465 -35.67 4.90 -18.50
N ASN A 466 -36.15 3.94 -17.70
CA ASN A 466 -36.96 2.81 -18.13
C ASN A 466 -38.26 2.73 -17.28
N PRO A 467 -39.16 3.73 -17.38
CA PRO A 467 -40.33 3.83 -16.51
C PRO A 467 -41.39 2.75 -16.76
N THR A 468 -41.33 2.04 -17.88
CA THR A 468 -42.21 0.91 -18.21
C THR A 468 -41.83 -0.37 -17.50
N ASP A 469 -40.58 -0.46 -17.05
CA ASP A 469 -40.01 -1.69 -16.51
C ASP A 469 -40.23 -1.76 -15.00
N ARG A 470 -40.42 -2.98 -14.52
CA ARG A 470 -40.67 -3.28 -13.12
C ARG A 470 -39.38 -3.72 -12.46
N PHE A 471 -38.89 -2.90 -11.54
CA PHE A 471 -37.70 -3.19 -10.79
C PHE A 471 -38.04 -3.70 -9.39
N LEU A 472 -37.31 -4.70 -8.93
CA LEU A 472 -37.27 -5.13 -7.54
C LEU A 472 -35.91 -4.78 -6.95
N ILE A 473 -35.86 -3.86 -6.00
CA ILE A 473 -34.62 -3.51 -5.28
C ILE A 473 -34.66 -4.15 -3.90
N ALA A 474 -33.64 -4.94 -3.55
CA ALA A 474 -33.49 -5.55 -2.24
C ALA A 474 -32.28 -4.95 -1.52
N ALA A 475 -32.48 -4.53 -0.26
CA ALA A 475 -31.43 -4.00 0.61
C ALA A 475 -31.25 -4.87 1.88
N PRO A 476 -30.08 -4.86 2.54
CA PRO A 476 -29.84 -5.69 3.73
C PRO A 476 -30.72 -5.33 4.93
N THR A 477 -31.01 -4.04 5.16
CA THR A 477 -31.73 -3.56 6.35
C THR A 477 -32.96 -2.73 6.01
N ASN A 478 -33.92 -2.64 6.94
CA ASN A 478 -35.08 -1.74 6.80
C ASN A 478 -34.67 -0.27 6.71
N LEU A 479 -33.60 0.13 7.39
CA LEU A 479 -33.07 1.50 7.33
C LEU A 479 -32.62 1.86 5.92
N LEU A 480 -31.83 0.99 5.29
CA LEU A 480 -31.36 1.22 3.92
C LEU A 480 -32.50 1.12 2.90
N LYS A 481 -33.45 0.18 3.08
CA LYS A 481 -34.70 0.10 2.30
C LYS A 481 -35.45 1.44 2.30
N ASP A 482 -35.63 2.05 3.47
CA ASP A 482 -36.33 3.33 3.60
C ASP A 482 -35.53 4.50 3.01
N GLU A 483 -34.20 4.50 3.14
CA GLU A 483 -33.33 5.49 2.51
C GLU A 483 -33.46 5.45 0.98
N ILE A 484 -33.41 4.26 0.38
CA ILE A 484 -33.55 4.08 -1.08
C ILE A 484 -34.95 4.53 -1.53
N TYR A 485 -35.99 4.15 -0.80
CA TYR A 485 -37.37 4.57 -1.10
C TYR A 485 -37.51 6.10 -1.08
N ASN A 486 -37.05 6.76 -0.02
CA ASN A 486 -37.12 8.21 0.09
C ASN A 486 -36.36 8.91 -1.05
N LYS A 487 -35.23 8.33 -1.49
CA LYS A 487 -34.46 8.85 -2.61
C LYS A 487 -35.17 8.65 -3.95
N ALA A 488 -35.81 7.50 -4.18
CA ALA A 488 -36.61 7.24 -5.37
C ALA A 488 -37.80 8.21 -5.48
N VAL A 489 -38.49 8.47 -4.36
CA VAL A 489 -39.60 9.44 -4.29
C VAL A 489 -39.12 10.85 -4.64
N ARG A 490 -37.96 11.29 -4.13
CA ARG A 490 -37.36 12.59 -4.49
C ARG A 490 -36.98 12.69 -5.97
N MET A 491 -36.73 11.56 -6.62
CA MET A 491 -36.46 11.47 -8.06
C MET A 491 -37.75 11.33 -8.89
N ASN A 492 -38.94 11.45 -8.28
CA ASN A 492 -40.25 11.26 -8.90
C ASN A 492 -40.43 9.87 -9.55
N ILE A 493 -39.79 8.84 -9.00
CA ILE A 493 -39.93 7.46 -9.47
C ILE A 493 -41.10 6.81 -8.73
N ALA A 494 -42.05 6.25 -9.48
CA ALA A 494 -43.18 5.52 -8.91
C ALA A 494 -42.70 4.18 -8.34
N VAL A 495 -42.57 4.11 -7.01
CA VAL A 495 -42.15 2.91 -6.28
C VAL A 495 -43.02 2.68 -5.05
N SER A 496 -43.17 1.42 -4.67
CA SER A 496 -43.72 1.04 -3.36
C SER A 496 -42.66 0.31 -2.54
N LYS A 497 -42.87 0.18 -1.22
CA LYS A 497 -41.94 -0.51 -0.33
C LYS A 497 -42.65 -1.55 0.52
N THR A 498 -41.97 -2.64 0.85
CA THR A 498 -42.55 -3.68 1.71
C THR A 498 -42.69 -3.22 3.17
N PRO A 499 -43.86 -3.45 3.82
CA PRO A 499 -44.05 -3.13 5.24
C PRO A 499 -43.26 -4.12 6.10
N SER A 500 -42.92 -3.71 7.33
CA SER A 500 -42.17 -4.55 8.27
C SER A 500 -42.75 -4.48 9.67
N LEU A 501 -43.03 -5.66 10.26
CA LEU A 501 -43.51 -5.77 11.64
C LEU A 501 -42.51 -5.21 12.66
N GLU A 502 -41.21 -5.30 12.38
CA GLU A 502 -40.15 -4.76 13.26
C GLU A 502 -40.20 -3.23 13.39
N GLN A 503 -40.68 -2.54 12.34
CA GLN A 503 -40.79 -1.07 12.34
C GLN A 503 -41.94 -0.58 13.23
N ILE A 504 -42.99 -1.38 13.38
CA ILE A 504 -44.16 -1.08 14.21
C ILE A 504 -44.14 -1.82 15.56
N LYS A 505 -43.01 -2.43 15.95
CA LYS A 505 -42.92 -3.28 17.15
C LYS A 505 -43.38 -2.60 18.43
N ASN A 506 -43.13 -1.29 18.56
CA ASN A 506 -43.48 -0.50 19.74
C ASN A 506 -44.99 -0.23 19.83
N GLU A 507 -45.72 -0.40 18.72
CA GLU A 507 -47.17 -0.22 18.63
C GLU A 507 -47.93 -1.54 18.79
N ILE A 508 -47.24 -2.69 18.70
CA ILE A 508 -47.84 -4.02 18.85
C ILE A 508 -47.90 -4.39 20.35
N PRO A 509 -49.05 -4.88 20.86
CA PRO A 509 -49.14 -5.35 22.24
C PRO A 509 -48.08 -6.42 22.56
N SER A 510 -47.38 -6.26 23.68
CA SER A 510 -46.22 -7.09 24.06
C SER A 510 -46.48 -8.60 24.03
N LYS A 511 -47.65 -9.05 24.48
CA LYS A 511 -48.03 -10.48 24.45
C LYS A 511 -48.10 -11.04 23.01
N ILE A 512 -48.61 -10.25 22.07
CA ILE A 512 -48.71 -10.61 20.65
C ILE A 512 -47.33 -10.59 20.01
N TRP A 513 -46.56 -9.52 20.26
CA TRP A 513 -45.19 -9.41 19.77
C TRP A 513 -44.32 -10.58 20.24
N ASN A 514 -44.41 -10.95 21.51
CA ASN A 514 -43.70 -12.11 22.06
C ASN A 514 -44.09 -13.42 21.37
N ARG A 515 -45.38 -13.62 21.03
CA ARG A 515 -45.81 -14.81 20.26
C ARG A 515 -45.29 -14.77 18.82
N ILE A 516 -45.32 -13.62 18.14
CA ILE A 516 -44.71 -13.44 16.81
C ILE A 516 -43.20 -13.75 16.84
N GLN A 517 -42.48 -13.24 17.84
CA GLN A 517 -41.05 -13.51 18.02
C GLN A 517 -40.76 -14.99 18.29
N ARG A 518 -41.63 -15.68 19.05
CA ARG A 518 -41.54 -17.14 19.21
C ARG A 518 -41.69 -17.85 17.87
N MET A 519 -42.71 -17.50 17.08
CA MET A 519 -42.93 -18.12 15.76
C MET A 519 -41.74 -17.91 14.82
N TYR A 520 -41.15 -16.71 14.79
CA TYR A 520 -39.92 -16.46 14.03
C TYR A 520 -38.72 -17.27 14.53
N SER A 521 -38.57 -17.40 15.85
CA SER A 521 -37.47 -18.17 16.44
C SER A 521 -37.61 -19.68 16.18
N SER A 522 -38.85 -20.16 16.02
CA SER A 522 -39.18 -21.55 15.68
C SER A 522 -39.26 -21.83 14.18
N GLY A 523 -38.95 -20.86 13.31
CA GLY A 523 -39.02 -21.04 11.84
C GLY A 523 -40.44 -21.02 11.25
N LEU A 524 -41.47 -20.77 12.05
CA LEU A 524 -42.89 -20.74 11.65
C LEU A 524 -43.28 -19.39 11.03
N HIS A 525 -42.49 -18.90 10.08
CA HIS A 525 -42.69 -17.60 9.43
C HIS A 525 -44.04 -17.50 8.70
N CYS A 526 -44.47 -18.59 8.06
CA CYS A 526 -45.73 -18.66 7.31
C CYS A 526 -46.96 -18.54 8.23
N SER A 527 -46.85 -19.01 9.48
CA SER A 527 -47.96 -19.04 10.45
C SER A 527 -48.21 -17.69 11.12
N VAL A 528 -47.27 -16.74 11.03
CA VAL A 528 -47.42 -15.39 11.63
C VAL A 528 -48.62 -14.63 11.04
N HIS A 529 -48.85 -14.69 9.73
CA HIS A 529 -49.97 -13.99 9.11
C HIS A 529 -51.34 -14.60 9.42
N PRO A 530 -51.53 -15.93 9.35
CA PRO A 530 -52.70 -16.59 9.91
C PRO A 530 -52.97 -16.18 11.36
N TYR A 531 -51.96 -16.19 12.22
CA TYR A 531 -52.09 -15.77 13.61
C TYR A 531 -52.55 -14.31 13.77
N ILE A 532 -51.95 -13.37 13.02
CA ILE A 532 -52.38 -11.95 13.04
C ILE A 532 -53.84 -11.82 12.59
N ASN A 533 -54.25 -12.54 11.52
CA ASN A 533 -55.64 -12.55 11.05
C ASN A 533 -56.61 -13.07 12.11
N GLU A 534 -56.25 -14.14 12.83
CA GLU A 534 -57.07 -14.67 13.92
C GLU A 534 -57.20 -13.71 15.10
N ILE A 535 -56.13 -13.00 15.45
CA ILE A 535 -56.18 -11.97 16.49
C ILE A 535 -57.12 -10.85 16.07
N LEU A 536 -57.00 -10.36 14.83
CA LEU A 536 -57.82 -9.26 14.32
C LEU A 536 -59.32 -9.61 14.25
N LYS A 537 -59.68 -10.90 14.15
CA LYS A 537 -61.07 -11.36 14.32
C LYS A 537 -61.59 -11.20 15.75
N LYS A 538 -60.71 -11.29 16.75
CA LYS A 538 -61.05 -11.25 18.19
C LYS A 538 -60.91 -9.86 18.81
N LYS A 539 -59.91 -9.08 18.38
CA LYS A 539 -59.60 -7.74 18.88
C LYS A 539 -59.08 -6.87 17.75
N ASP A 540 -59.63 -5.66 17.65
CA ASP A 540 -59.14 -4.69 16.68
C ASP A 540 -57.81 -4.06 17.13
N ILE A 541 -56.80 -4.13 16.28
CA ILE A 541 -55.46 -3.57 16.53
C ILE A 541 -55.06 -2.77 15.28
N PRO A 542 -55.21 -1.44 15.30
CA PRO A 542 -55.05 -0.59 14.11
C PRO A 542 -53.73 -0.78 13.37
N CYS A 543 -52.59 -0.81 14.08
CA CYS A 543 -51.27 -0.96 13.46
C CYS A 543 -51.11 -2.30 12.69
N LEU A 544 -51.69 -3.40 13.20
CA LEU A 544 -51.66 -4.71 12.51
C LEU A 544 -52.62 -4.74 11.32
N ARG A 545 -53.78 -4.08 11.41
CA ARG A 545 -54.71 -3.92 10.30
C ARG A 545 -54.09 -3.13 9.15
N GLU A 546 -53.46 -2.00 9.46
CA GLU A 546 -52.75 -1.16 8.47
C GLU A 546 -51.60 -1.93 7.82
N TYR A 547 -50.82 -2.68 8.61
CA TYR A 547 -49.76 -3.57 8.10
C TYR A 547 -50.30 -4.58 7.09
N LEU A 548 -51.40 -5.29 7.41
CA LEU A 548 -51.99 -6.26 6.49
C LEU A 548 -52.57 -5.60 5.24
N LYS A 549 -53.25 -4.45 5.39
CA LYS A 549 -53.79 -3.69 4.27
C LYS A 549 -52.69 -3.29 3.28
N ALA A 550 -51.61 -2.69 3.78
CA ALA A 550 -50.45 -2.31 2.96
C ALA A 550 -49.82 -3.52 2.24
N ARG A 551 -49.81 -4.68 2.89
CA ARG A 551 -49.30 -5.93 2.30
C ARG A 551 -50.22 -6.46 1.18
N GLU A 552 -51.53 -6.42 1.35
CA GLU A 552 -52.47 -6.83 0.29
C GLU A 552 -52.44 -5.87 -0.90
N GLU A 553 -52.33 -4.56 -0.65
CA GLU A 553 -52.12 -3.56 -1.70
C GLU A 553 -50.84 -3.86 -2.51
N LEU A 554 -49.75 -4.28 -1.86
CA LEU A 554 -48.50 -4.66 -2.53
C LEU A 554 -48.59 -5.93 -3.38
N LYS A 555 -49.50 -6.86 -3.08
CA LYS A 555 -49.66 -8.06 -3.92
C LYS A 555 -50.25 -7.71 -5.29
N THR A 556 -51.11 -6.71 -5.33
CA THR A 556 -51.76 -6.22 -6.55
C THR A 556 -51.03 -5.05 -7.19
N PHE A 557 -50.00 -4.52 -6.53
CA PHE A 557 -49.19 -3.43 -7.04
C PHE A 557 -48.38 -3.87 -8.26
N ASP A 558 -48.56 -3.12 -9.35
CA ASP A 558 -48.08 -3.43 -10.70
C ASP A 558 -46.79 -2.67 -11.07
N GLY A 559 -46.18 -1.98 -10.10
CA GLY A 559 -44.98 -1.16 -10.30
C GLY A 559 -43.73 -1.71 -9.61
N SER A 560 -42.70 -0.86 -9.56
CA SER A 560 -41.41 -1.19 -8.95
C SER A 560 -41.46 -1.24 -7.41
N ILE A 561 -40.83 -2.24 -6.80
CA ILE A 561 -40.86 -2.49 -5.35
C ILE A 561 -39.46 -2.42 -4.73
N ILE A 562 -39.36 -1.80 -3.56
CA ILE A 562 -38.17 -1.77 -2.72
C ILE A 562 -38.42 -2.62 -1.47
N THR A 563 -37.53 -3.58 -1.21
CA THR A 563 -37.69 -4.59 -0.17
C THR A 563 -36.37 -4.90 0.54
N THR A 564 -36.36 -5.89 1.43
CA THR A 564 -35.16 -6.38 2.09
C THR A 564 -34.63 -7.67 1.46
N HIS A 565 -33.34 -7.99 1.65
CA HIS A 565 -32.75 -9.26 1.23
C HIS A 565 -33.53 -10.45 1.77
N ARG A 566 -33.89 -10.44 3.07
CA ARG A 566 -34.67 -11.52 3.69
C ARG A 566 -36.02 -11.72 3.00
N TYR A 567 -36.69 -10.64 2.59
CA TYR A 567 -37.95 -10.77 1.87
C TYR A 567 -37.73 -11.32 0.46
N LEU A 568 -36.71 -10.84 -0.26
CA LEU A 568 -36.34 -11.35 -1.60
C LEU A 568 -36.10 -12.87 -1.58
N LEU A 569 -35.34 -13.37 -0.60
CA LEU A 569 -35.01 -14.79 -0.48
C LEU A 569 -36.24 -15.68 -0.20
N ASN A 570 -37.33 -15.10 0.29
CA ASN A 570 -38.59 -15.80 0.59
C ASN A 570 -39.67 -15.59 -0.49
N MET A 571 -39.40 -14.80 -1.54
CA MET A 571 -40.35 -14.62 -2.65
C MET A 571 -40.42 -15.87 -3.52
N ASP A 572 -41.62 -16.20 -3.98
CA ASP A 572 -41.82 -17.29 -4.93
C ASP A 572 -41.32 -16.90 -6.33
N GLU A 573 -40.95 -17.91 -7.11
CA GLU A 573 -40.40 -17.69 -8.44
C GLU A 573 -41.37 -17.02 -9.40
N LYS A 574 -42.68 -17.25 -9.26
CA LYS A 574 -43.71 -16.65 -10.12
C LYS A 574 -43.75 -15.14 -9.90
N ARG A 575 -43.78 -14.68 -8.65
CA ARG A 575 -43.71 -13.25 -8.32
C ARG A 575 -42.39 -12.61 -8.73
N LEU A 576 -41.26 -13.31 -8.60
CA LEU A 576 -39.97 -12.79 -9.07
C LEU A 576 -39.91 -12.59 -10.59
N ARG A 577 -40.59 -13.46 -11.36
CA ARG A 577 -40.69 -13.37 -12.83
C ARG A 577 -41.56 -12.22 -13.33
N GLU A 578 -42.31 -11.56 -12.45
CA GLU A 578 -43.11 -10.38 -12.78
C GLU A 578 -42.27 -9.10 -12.85
N TYR A 579 -40.99 -9.15 -12.43
CA TYR A 579 -40.06 -8.03 -12.50
C TYR A 579 -39.07 -8.22 -13.65
N ASP A 580 -38.83 -7.16 -14.41
CA ASP A 580 -37.87 -7.12 -15.51
C ASP A 580 -36.42 -7.09 -15.00
N ALA A 581 -36.21 -6.53 -13.81
CA ALA A 581 -34.90 -6.43 -13.19
C ALA A 581 -34.94 -6.59 -11.67
N ILE A 582 -34.09 -7.48 -11.14
CA ILE A 582 -33.91 -7.68 -9.70
C ILE A 582 -32.52 -7.17 -9.32
N ILE A 583 -32.48 -6.13 -8.50
CA ILE A 583 -31.25 -5.47 -8.02
C ILE A 583 -31.07 -5.77 -6.53
N ILE A 584 -29.90 -6.27 -6.18
CA ILE A 584 -29.47 -6.56 -4.82
C ILE A 584 -28.41 -5.51 -4.45
N ASP A 585 -28.69 -4.66 -3.48
CA ASP A 585 -27.75 -3.64 -2.99
C ASP A 585 -26.95 -4.21 -1.81
N GLU A 586 -25.62 -4.06 -1.84
CA GLU A 586 -24.67 -4.71 -0.91
C GLU A 586 -24.52 -6.24 -1.08
N ASP A 587 -23.55 -6.81 -0.36
CA ASP A 587 -23.17 -8.23 -0.45
C ASP A 587 -24.21 -9.13 0.25
N ILE A 588 -25.10 -9.77 -0.50
CA ILE A 588 -26.14 -10.64 0.07
C ILE A 588 -25.57 -11.90 0.73
N ILE A 589 -24.41 -12.40 0.27
CA ILE A 589 -23.78 -13.60 0.82
C ILE A 589 -23.36 -13.30 2.26
N PHE A 590 -22.56 -12.26 2.46
CA PHE A 590 -22.09 -11.92 3.81
C PHE A 590 -23.23 -11.42 4.70
N LYS A 591 -24.09 -10.54 4.16
CA LYS A 591 -25.05 -9.78 4.97
C LYS A 591 -26.36 -10.50 5.24
N SER A 592 -26.69 -11.55 4.50
CA SER A 592 -27.99 -12.19 4.64
C SER A 592 -27.91 -13.71 4.66
N VAL A 593 -26.98 -14.33 3.94
CA VAL A 593 -26.78 -15.79 4.01
C VAL A 593 -25.96 -16.15 5.26
N ILE A 594 -24.73 -15.63 5.38
CA ILE A 594 -23.81 -16.00 6.48
C ILE A 594 -24.34 -15.54 7.84
N SER A 595 -24.96 -14.36 7.88
CA SER A 595 -25.59 -13.85 9.12
C SER A 595 -26.78 -14.69 9.60
N ASN A 596 -27.37 -15.51 8.73
CA ASN A 596 -28.55 -16.33 9.01
C ASN A 596 -28.14 -17.75 9.43
N GLN A 597 -27.38 -17.84 10.51
CA GLN A 597 -26.94 -19.11 11.09
C GLN A 597 -27.97 -19.67 12.09
N GLY A 598 -28.06 -20.99 12.17
CA GLY A 598 -28.75 -21.74 13.22
C GLY A 598 -27.75 -22.44 14.14
N GLU A 599 -28.05 -22.50 15.44
CA GLU A 599 -27.25 -23.21 16.43
C GLU A 599 -28.15 -24.02 17.36
N ILE A 600 -27.74 -25.24 17.70
CA ILE A 600 -28.41 -26.10 18.67
C ILE A 600 -27.38 -26.92 19.46
N THR A 601 -27.50 -26.92 20.79
CA THR A 601 -26.65 -27.71 21.68
C THR A 601 -26.91 -29.21 21.51
N VAL A 602 -25.92 -30.05 21.74
CA VAL A 602 -26.07 -31.52 21.67
C VAL A 602 -27.13 -32.04 22.63
N SER A 603 -27.31 -31.45 23.82
CA SER A 603 -28.35 -31.82 24.78
C SER A 603 -29.74 -31.50 24.27
N ASN A 604 -29.97 -30.29 23.76
CA ASN A 604 -31.24 -29.94 23.11
C ASN A 604 -31.53 -30.80 21.86
N LEU A 605 -30.50 -31.20 21.10
CA LEU A 605 -30.64 -32.16 19.99
C LEU A 605 -31.11 -33.53 20.47
N LYS A 606 -30.58 -34.02 21.60
CA LYS A 606 -31.03 -35.29 22.23
C LYS A 606 -32.44 -35.17 22.78
N GLU A 607 -32.77 -34.05 23.42
CA GLU A 607 -34.14 -33.77 23.89
C GLU A 607 -35.13 -33.73 22.71
N LEU A 608 -34.73 -33.13 21.58
CA LEU A 608 -35.53 -33.14 20.35
C LEU A 608 -35.69 -34.54 19.78
N LEU A 609 -34.64 -35.37 19.84
CA LEU A 609 -34.67 -36.78 19.43
C LEU A 609 -35.63 -37.61 20.29
N GLU A 610 -35.71 -37.36 21.60
CA GLU A 610 -36.63 -38.05 22.51
C GLU A 610 -38.10 -37.63 22.32
N LYS A 611 -38.33 -36.38 21.89
CA LYS A 611 -39.67 -35.81 21.73
C LYS A 611 -40.25 -35.94 20.32
N THR A 612 -39.41 -36.14 19.30
CA THR A 612 -39.88 -36.19 17.91
C THR A 612 -40.64 -37.48 17.61
N THR A 613 -41.76 -37.34 16.90
CA THR A 613 -42.51 -38.46 16.32
C THR A 613 -42.23 -38.64 14.83
N ASP A 614 -41.54 -37.70 14.18
CA ASP A 614 -41.17 -37.80 12.76
C ASP A 614 -39.90 -38.64 12.59
N ASN A 615 -40.02 -39.73 11.81
CA ASN A 615 -38.95 -40.71 11.58
C ASN A 615 -37.79 -40.14 10.73
N ARG A 616 -38.04 -39.20 9.82
CA ARG A 616 -36.99 -38.53 9.03
C ARG A 616 -36.15 -37.63 9.92
N LEU A 617 -36.81 -36.84 10.79
CA LEU A 617 -36.13 -36.01 11.78
C LEU A 617 -35.33 -36.86 12.77
N PHE A 618 -35.90 -37.98 13.24
CA PHE A 618 -35.21 -38.94 14.08
C PHE A 618 -33.94 -39.48 13.43
N ASN A 619 -34.02 -39.92 12.17
CA ASN A 619 -32.88 -40.44 11.42
C ASN A 619 -31.80 -39.36 11.21
N LYS A 620 -32.20 -38.15 10.80
CA LYS A 620 -31.27 -37.02 10.58
C LYS A 620 -30.51 -36.66 11.85
N ILE A 621 -31.19 -36.54 12.98
CA ILE A 621 -30.53 -36.24 14.27
C ILE A 621 -29.62 -37.40 14.68
N THR A 622 -30.05 -38.64 14.51
CA THR A 622 -29.25 -39.83 14.85
C THR A 622 -27.96 -39.91 14.04
N GLU A 623 -28.05 -39.68 12.73
CA GLU A 623 -26.91 -39.63 11.83
C GLU A 623 -25.97 -38.49 12.21
N LEU A 624 -26.50 -37.28 12.40
CA LEU A 624 -25.72 -36.13 12.83
C LEU A 624 -24.94 -36.41 14.13
N LEU A 625 -25.61 -36.98 15.15
CA LEU A 625 -24.98 -37.34 16.42
C LEU A 625 -23.93 -38.46 16.28
N LYS A 626 -24.09 -39.37 15.31
CA LYS A 626 -23.10 -40.41 15.01
C LYS A 626 -21.85 -39.80 14.38
N HIS A 627 -22.02 -38.94 13.36
CA HIS A 627 -20.91 -38.27 12.69
C HIS A 627 -20.17 -37.27 13.59
N ALA A 628 -20.90 -36.57 14.48
CA ALA A 628 -20.35 -35.65 15.47
C ALA A 628 -19.31 -36.29 16.41
N LYS A 629 -19.34 -37.61 16.60
CA LYS A 629 -18.33 -38.33 17.39
C LYS A 629 -16.98 -38.44 16.66
N ILE A 630 -16.98 -38.37 15.33
CA ILE A 630 -15.83 -38.69 14.48
C ILE A 630 -15.20 -37.40 13.92
N GLN A 631 -16.01 -36.49 13.39
CA GLN A 631 -15.55 -35.32 12.64
C GLN A 631 -16.35 -34.07 12.99
N SER A 632 -15.85 -32.89 12.58
CA SER A 632 -16.49 -31.61 12.86
C SER A 632 -17.36 -31.14 11.69
N CYS A 633 -16.94 -31.36 10.44
CA CYS A 633 -17.75 -31.11 9.27
C CYS A 633 -18.65 -32.31 8.99
N ILE A 634 -19.96 -32.08 8.97
CA ILE A 634 -20.94 -33.16 8.87
C ILE A 634 -21.91 -32.82 7.75
N GLU A 635 -22.09 -33.77 6.82
CA GLU A 635 -23.08 -33.70 5.76
C GLU A 635 -24.18 -34.71 6.07
N VAL A 636 -25.45 -34.28 6.00
CA VAL A 636 -26.63 -35.11 6.25
C VAL A 636 -27.75 -34.68 5.29
N ASP A 637 -28.47 -35.64 4.71
CA ASP A 637 -29.49 -35.36 3.70
C ASP A 637 -30.57 -34.36 4.17
N SER A 638 -31.00 -33.50 3.25
CA SER A 638 -32.09 -32.54 3.46
C SER A 638 -33.46 -33.19 3.22
N PHE A 639 -34.47 -32.71 3.95
CA PHE A 639 -35.87 -33.05 3.66
C PHE A 639 -36.82 -31.95 4.12
N GLU A 640 -37.98 -31.87 3.47
CA GLU A 640 -39.08 -30.99 3.88
C GLU A 640 -39.89 -31.65 4.99
N LEU A 641 -40.05 -30.95 6.11
CA LEU A 641 -40.83 -31.41 7.24
C LEU A 641 -42.30 -31.01 7.02
N ASP A 642 -43.23 -31.96 7.12
CA ASP A 642 -44.66 -31.71 6.96
C ASP A 642 -45.18 -30.82 8.12
N ASP A 643 -46.19 -29.97 7.84
CA ASP A 643 -46.66 -28.90 8.73
C ASP A 643 -46.70 -29.32 10.21
N VAL A 644 -45.87 -28.64 11.02
CA VAL A 644 -45.83 -28.86 12.48
C VAL A 644 -47.07 -28.20 13.08
N ASP A 645 -47.95 -29.01 13.68
CA ASP A 645 -49.12 -28.52 14.41
C ASP A 645 -48.67 -27.65 15.60
N ASP A 646 -49.14 -26.40 15.66
CA ASP A 646 -48.80 -25.38 16.68
C ASP A 646 -49.53 -25.65 18.00
N GLY A 647 -49.46 -26.91 18.47
CA GLY A 647 -49.99 -27.31 19.77
C GLY A 647 -49.40 -26.41 20.85
N ASP A 648 -50.27 -25.84 21.69
CA ASP A 648 -50.03 -24.83 22.75
C ASP A 648 -49.16 -25.38 23.91
N ASN A 649 -48.06 -26.08 23.60
CA ASN A 649 -47.12 -26.65 24.55
C ASN A 649 -46.03 -25.62 24.85
N ASP A 650 -46.20 -24.90 25.94
CA ASP A 650 -45.30 -23.88 26.52
C ASP A 650 -43.90 -24.43 26.93
N LYS A 651 -43.50 -25.62 26.44
CA LYS A 651 -42.23 -26.33 26.74
C LYS A 651 -41.46 -26.82 25.49
N SER A 652 -41.79 -26.37 24.29
CA SER A 652 -41.02 -26.72 23.08
C SER A 652 -39.68 -25.97 23.03
N ILE A 653 -38.63 -26.64 22.55
CA ILE A 653 -37.33 -26.03 22.29
C ILE A 653 -37.53 -24.89 21.29
N LEU A 654 -37.10 -23.67 21.63
CA LEU A 654 -37.19 -22.50 20.75
C LEU A 654 -36.11 -22.60 19.65
N PHE A 655 -36.39 -23.38 18.61
CA PHE A 655 -35.44 -23.69 17.55
C PHE A 655 -36.13 -23.86 16.19
N ASP A 656 -35.48 -23.39 15.14
CA ASP A 656 -35.95 -23.43 13.75
C ASP A 656 -35.76 -24.83 13.14
N ILE A 657 -36.66 -25.74 13.52
CA ILE A 657 -36.67 -27.13 13.04
C ILE A 657 -36.81 -27.20 11.51
N PRO A 658 -37.68 -26.43 10.83
CA PRO A 658 -37.79 -26.49 9.37
C PRO A 658 -36.47 -26.18 8.67
N SER A 659 -35.78 -25.11 9.06
CA SER A 659 -34.48 -24.76 8.47
C SER A 659 -33.39 -25.79 8.78
N PHE A 660 -33.44 -26.41 9.98
CA PHE A 660 -32.55 -27.51 10.33
C PHE A 660 -32.76 -28.75 9.46
N CYS A 661 -34.02 -29.09 9.14
CA CYS A 661 -34.34 -30.24 8.28
C CYS A 661 -33.85 -30.03 6.85
N LEU A 662 -33.93 -28.81 6.35
CA LEU A 662 -33.43 -28.44 5.03
C LEU A 662 -31.90 -28.32 4.97
N ALA A 663 -31.21 -28.09 6.09
CA ALA A 663 -29.77 -27.89 6.10
C ALA A 663 -29.01 -29.19 5.82
N GLU A 664 -28.07 -29.16 4.88
CA GLU A 664 -27.28 -30.35 4.53
C GLU A 664 -25.93 -30.38 5.23
N ARG A 665 -25.38 -29.20 5.55
CA ARG A 665 -24.01 -29.05 6.05
C ARG A 665 -24.00 -28.43 7.44
N PHE A 666 -23.34 -29.13 8.36
CA PHE A 666 -23.25 -28.78 9.77
C PHE A 666 -21.79 -28.72 10.21
N TYR A 667 -21.52 -27.86 11.20
CA TYR A 667 -20.22 -27.77 11.86
C TYR A 667 -20.38 -27.98 13.37
N LEU A 668 -19.71 -28.99 13.91
CA LEU A 668 -19.69 -29.27 15.34
C LEU A 668 -18.64 -28.40 16.05
N ARG A 669 -19.10 -27.55 16.94
CA ARG A 669 -18.29 -26.76 17.87
C ARG A 669 -18.13 -27.53 19.17
N LYS A 670 -16.89 -27.77 19.60
CA LYS A 670 -16.59 -28.55 20.82
C LYS A 670 -16.26 -27.61 21.98
N ALA A 671 -16.95 -27.77 23.10
CA ALA A 671 -16.71 -26.99 24.32
C ALA A 671 -15.28 -27.17 24.85
N SER A 672 -14.66 -28.34 24.61
CA SER A 672 -13.26 -28.61 24.96
C SER A 672 -12.24 -27.78 24.18
N LYS A 673 -12.63 -27.19 23.04
CA LYS A 673 -11.76 -26.36 22.19
C LYS A 673 -12.10 -24.87 22.23
N GLU A 674 -13.33 -24.51 22.62
CA GLU A 674 -13.79 -23.13 22.68
C GLU A 674 -14.07 -22.69 24.12
N GLU A 675 -13.20 -21.86 24.72
CA GLU A 675 -13.27 -21.44 26.14
C GLU A 675 -14.61 -20.82 26.55
N LYS A 676 -15.34 -20.21 25.60
CA LYS A 676 -16.64 -19.55 25.86
C LYS A 676 -17.85 -20.42 25.55
N LEU A 677 -17.63 -21.62 25.00
CA LEU A 677 -18.69 -22.54 24.65
C LEU A 677 -18.94 -23.48 25.84
N LYS A 678 -20.15 -23.39 26.44
CA LYS A 678 -20.50 -24.18 27.63
C LYS A 678 -20.72 -25.66 27.32
N GLU A 679 -21.21 -25.95 26.11
CA GLU A 679 -21.60 -27.28 25.68
C GLU A 679 -21.35 -27.44 24.18
N ASP A 680 -20.99 -28.64 23.74
CA ASP A 680 -20.91 -28.99 22.32
C ASP A 680 -22.18 -28.55 21.58
N THR A 681 -21.98 -27.82 20.49
CA THR A 681 -23.06 -27.13 19.77
C THR A 681 -22.87 -27.34 18.28
N VAL A 682 -23.96 -27.66 17.60
CA VAL A 682 -24.01 -27.85 16.15
C VAL A 682 -24.45 -26.53 15.54
N ALA A 683 -23.64 -26.01 14.62
CA ALA A 683 -23.91 -24.80 13.87
C ALA A 683 -24.13 -25.11 12.39
N PHE A 684 -25.03 -24.37 11.73
CA PHE A 684 -25.30 -24.50 10.30
C PHE A 684 -25.76 -23.16 9.73
N LEU A 685 -25.63 -23.00 8.41
CA LEU A 685 -26.26 -21.88 7.71
C LEU A 685 -27.68 -22.32 7.30
N LYS A 686 -28.68 -21.50 7.61
CA LYS A 686 -30.05 -21.80 7.17
C LYS A 686 -30.08 -21.79 5.64
N PRO A 687 -30.58 -22.84 4.98
CA PRO A 687 -30.56 -22.94 3.53
C PRO A 687 -31.24 -21.75 2.87
N VAL A 688 -30.61 -21.26 1.80
CA VAL A 688 -31.13 -20.17 0.98
C VAL A 688 -31.15 -20.62 -0.47
N THR A 689 -32.34 -20.62 -1.07
CA THR A 689 -32.51 -21.03 -2.46
C THR A 689 -32.77 -19.81 -3.34
N PHE A 690 -31.79 -19.44 -4.16
CA PHE A 690 -31.99 -18.44 -5.21
C PHE A 690 -32.77 -19.07 -6.37
N LYS A 691 -33.91 -18.46 -6.72
CA LYS A 691 -34.75 -18.93 -7.85
C LYS A 691 -34.07 -18.66 -9.20
N ASN A 692 -34.43 -19.41 -10.24
CA ASN A 692 -33.79 -19.32 -11.56
C ASN A 692 -34.25 -18.10 -12.39
N VAL A 693 -33.83 -16.92 -11.93
CA VAL A 693 -34.04 -15.59 -12.53
C VAL A 693 -32.72 -14.81 -12.54
N LYS A 694 -32.65 -13.72 -13.33
CA LYS A 694 -31.46 -12.85 -13.41
C LYS A 694 -31.40 -11.95 -12.18
N TYR A 695 -30.26 -11.93 -11.48
CA TYR A 695 -29.99 -11.02 -10.37
C TYR A 695 -28.82 -10.10 -10.71
N ILE A 696 -28.92 -8.83 -10.28
CA ILE A 696 -27.87 -7.83 -10.40
C ILE A 696 -27.44 -7.42 -9.00
N MET A 697 -26.30 -7.92 -8.52
CA MET A 697 -25.77 -7.55 -7.20
C MET A 697 -24.77 -6.41 -7.35
N VAL A 698 -24.99 -5.30 -6.64
CA VAL A 698 -24.15 -4.11 -6.66
C VAL A 698 -23.57 -3.88 -5.27
N SER A 699 -22.26 -4.01 -5.09
CA SER A 699 -21.64 -3.97 -3.76
C SER A 699 -20.24 -3.38 -3.78
N ALA A 700 -19.79 -2.80 -2.66
CA ALA A 700 -18.40 -2.38 -2.49
C ALA A 700 -17.48 -3.53 -2.04
N THR A 701 -18.03 -4.54 -1.39
CA THR A 701 -17.25 -5.50 -0.59
C THR A 701 -17.23 -6.91 -1.18
N VAL A 702 -17.86 -7.11 -2.33
CA VAL A 702 -17.89 -8.41 -3.00
C VAL A 702 -16.51 -8.85 -3.48
N ASN A 703 -16.26 -10.15 -3.36
CA ASN A 703 -15.08 -10.83 -3.87
C ASN A 703 -15.48 -11.79 -5.00
N GLU A 704 -14.75 -11.77 -6.11
CA GLU A 704 -15.08 -12.56 -7.30
C GLU A 704 -15.01 -14.06 -7.04
N ASP A 705 -13.94 -14.54 -6.40
CA ASP A 705 -13.75 -15.96 -6.09
C ASP A 705 -14.84 -16.48 -5.15
N ILE A 706 -15.20 -15.69 -4.13
CA ILE A 706 -16.30 -16.02 -3.21
C ILE A 706 -17.64 -16.09 -3.96
N CYS A 707 -17.94 -15.13 -4.85
CA CYS A 707 -19.17 -15.16 -5.64
C CYS A 707 -19.22 -16.39 -6.56
N ARG A 708 -18.11 -16.72 -7.22
CA ARG A 708 -18.00 -17.88 -8.12
C ARG A 708 -18.12 -19.21 -7.36
N ASN A 709 -17.53 -19.31 -6.16
CA ASN A 709 -17.66 -20.49 -5.32
C ASN A 709 -19.08 -20.67 -4.79
N PHE A 710 -19.78 -19.58 -4.45
CA PHE A 710 -21.12 -19.65 -3.88
C PHE A 710 -22.23 -19.85 -4.94
N PHE A 711 -22.21 -19.07 -6.04
CA PHE A 711 -23.26 -19.13 -7.06
C PHE A 711 -22.97 -20.12 -8.21
N GLY A 712 -21.75 -20.68 -8.26
CA GLY A 712 -21.25 -21.51 -9.33
C GLY A 712 -20.40 -20.74 -10.35
N LYS A 713 -19.25 -21.29 -10.73
CA LYS A 713 -18.24 -20.61 -11.57
C LYS A 713 -18.78 -20.11 -12.91
N ASP A 714 -19.61 -20.91 -13.57
CA ASP A 714 -20.20 -20.62 -14.88
C ASP A 714 -21.50 -19.80 -14.80
N ASN A 715 -21.95 -19.48 -13.58
CA ASN A 715 -23.20 -18.76 -13.33
C ASN A 715 -22.98 -17.30 -12.91
N VAL A 716 -21.75 -16.79 -12.99
CA VAL A 716 -21.37 -15.45 -12.53
C VAL A 716 -20.67 -14.66 -13.65
N SER A 717 -21.25 -13.50 -13.97
CA SER A 717 -20.62 -12.43 -14.75
C SER A 717 -20.18 -11.31 -13.80
N PHE A 718 -18.88 -11.03 -13.73
CA PHE A 718 -18.31 -10.08 -12.77
C PHE A 718 -17.79 -8.81 -13.47
N TYR A 719 -18.16 -7.65 -12.94
CA TYR A 719 -17.75 -6.32 -13.41
C TYR A 719 -17.05 -5.58 -12.27
N ASP A 720 -15.73 -5.40 -12.38
CA ASP A 720 -14.95 -4.57 -11.45
C ASP A 720 -14.86 -3.13 -11.98
N CYS A 721 -15.49 -2.18 -11.27
CA CYS A 721 -15.53 -0.79 -11.70
C CYS A 721 -14.20 -0.09 -11.42
N LYS A 722 -13.89 0.93 -12.21
CA LYS A 722 -12.76 1.85 -11.97
C LYS A 722 -12.82 2.44 -10.57
N ARG A 723 -11.66 2.83 -10.05
CA ARG A 723 -11.51 3.40 -8.71
C ARG A 723 -11.13 4.88 -8.79
N ALA A 724 -11.64 5.67 -7.85
CA ALA A 724 -11.30 7.07 -7.68
C ALA A 724 -10.55 7.28 -6.37
N GLU A 725 -9.69 8.29 -6.36
CA GLU A 725 -8.95 8.69 -5.16
C GLU A 725 -9.89 9.39 -4.17
N TYR A 726 -9.69 9.16 -2.87
CA TYR A 726 -10.41 9.85 -1.81
C TYR A 726 -10.11 11.34 -1.82
N LYS A 727 -11.17 12.14 -1.66
CA LYS A 727 -11.07 13.58 -1.43
C LYS A 727 -10.67 13.88 0.02
N GLY A 728 -11.10 13.03 0.95
CA GLY A 728 -10.69 13.02 2.35
C GLY A 728 -9.45 12.15 2.59
N GLU A 729 -9.12 11.91 3.85
CA GLU A 729 -7.90 11.19 4.23
C GLU A 729 -8.18 10.01 5.15
N LEU A 730 -7.72 8.82 4.76
CA LEU A 730 -7.70 7.64 5.61
C LEU A 730 -6.31 7.49 6.25
N TYR A 731 -6.23 7.62 7.57
CA TYR A 731 -5.01 7.37 8.34
C TYR A 731 -5.13 6.03 9.04
N GLN A 732 -4.20 5.11 8.77
CA GLN A 732 -4.22 3.78 9.37
C GLN A 732 -3.04 3.57 10.32
N TYR A 733 -3.32 3.00 11.50
CA TYR A 733 -2.37 2.78 12.59
C TYR A 733 -2.20 1.27 12.84
N PRO A 734 -1.24 0.59 12.18
CA PRO A 734 -1.21 -0.87 12.13
C PRO A 734 -0.42 -1.58 13.23
N ARG A 735 0.21 -0.82 14.13
CA ARG A 735 1.18 -1.36 15.08
C ARG A 735 0.58 -2.34 16.11
N LYS A 736 -0.67 -2.12 16.55
CA LYS A 736 -1.41 -3.04 17.42
C LYS A 736 -2.47 -3.75 16.58
N SER A 737 -2.75 -5.02 16.90
CA SER A 737 -3.75 -5.80 16.15
C SER A 737 -5.17 -5.27 16.33
N MET A 738 -5.45 -4.60 17.45
CA MET A 738 -6.78 -4.12 17.81
C MET A 738 -7.87 -5.19 17.71
N SER A 739 -7.51 -6.47 17.90
CA SER A 739 -8.49 -7.52 18.11
C SER A 739 -9.24 -7.30 19.43
N ARG A 740 -10.38 -8.00 19.62
CA ARG A 740 -11.14 -7.94 20.89
C ARG A 740 -10.24 -8.21 22.11
N THR A 741 -9.35 -9.20 22.02
CA THR A 741 -8.37 -9.53 23.07
C THR A 741 -7.33 -8.43 23.26
N CYS A 742 -6.83 -7.83 22.17
CA CYS A 742 -5.90 -6.72 22.26
C CYS A 742 -6.53 -5.50 22.96
N VAL A 743 -7.75 -5.13 22.59
CA VAL A 743 -8.50 -4.03 23.21
C VAL A 743 -8.77 -4.35 24.69
N ALA A 744 -9.22 -5.56 25.01
CA ALA A 744 -9.47 -5.98 26.40
C ALA A 744 -8.21 -5.91 27.28
N ASN A 745 -7.06 -6.32 26.74
CA ASN A 745 -5.78 -6.27 27.46
C ASN A 745 -5.20 -4.85 27.59
N ASN A 746 -5.74 -3.86 26.87
CA ASN A 746 -5.30 -2.47 26.90
C ASN A 746 -6.43 -1.58 27.44
N VAL A 747 -6.72 -1.71 28.73
CA VAL A 747 -7.79 -0.95 29.39
C VAL A 747 -7.60 0.57 29.17
N GLY A 748 -8.68 1.27 28.87
CA GLY A 748 -8.67 2.72 28.62
C GLY A 748 -8.18 3.15 27.24
N ILE A 749 -7.81 2.23 26.35
CA ILE A 749 -7.26 2.59 25.03
C ILE A 749 -8.25 3.41 24.19
N MET A 750 -9.54 3.10 24.25
CA MET A 750 -10.57 3.85 23.52
C MET A 750 -10.63 5.31 23.98
N GLN A 751 -10.71 5.53 25.30
CA GLN A 751 -10.77 6.86 25.90
C GLN A 751 -9.52 7.69 25.58
N ARG A 752 -8.32 7.06 25.61
CA ARG A 752 -7.08 7.73 25.23
C ARG A 752 -7.10 8.17 23.76
N LEU A 753 -7.55 7.29 22.85
CA LEU A 753 -7.63 7.63 21.43
C LEU A 753 -8.66 8.73 21.15
N MET A 754 -9.83 8.66 21.78
CA MET A 754 -10.87 9.70 21.68
C MET A 754 -10.33 11.07 22.15
N LYS A 755 -9.71 11.12 23.33
CA LYS A 755 -9.09 12.33 23.88
C LYS A 755 -8.00 12.89 22.96
N ARG A 756 -7.14 12.01 22.45
CA ARG A 756 -6.00 12.39 21.60
C ARG A 756 -6.40 13.00 20.27
N PHE A 757 -7.51 12.53 19.69
CA PHE A 757 -8.01 13.04 18.41
C PHE A 757 -9.16 14.03 18.57
N ALA A 758 -9.57 14.34 19.81
CA ALA A 758 -10.74 15.17 20.11
C ALA A 758 -12.00 14.68 19.35
N ILE A 759 -12.28 13.37 19.44
CA ILE A 759 -13.43 12.73 18.80
C ILE A 759 -14.44 12.31 19.87
N ASP A 760 -15.69 12.74 19.67
CA ASP A 760 -16.83 12.40 20.51
C ASP A 760 -17.28 10.95 20.34
N GLU A 761 -17.95 10.40 21.36
CA GLU A 761 -18.33 8.99 21.44
C GLU A 761 -19.22 8.53 20.28
N ASP A 762 -20.12 9.40 19.82
CA ASP A 762 -21.07 9.17 18.74
C ASP A 762 -20.40 9.05 17.35
N LYS A 763 -19.14 9.50 17.23
CA LYS A 763 -18.31 9.44 16.02
C LYS A 763 -17.30 8.29 16.01
N VAL A 764 -17.40 7.38 16.99
CA VAL A 764 -16.54 6.21 17.09
C VAL A 764 -17.27 4.97 16.58
N ILE A 765 -16.57 4.15 15.79
CA ILE A 765 -17.04 2.83 15.37
C ILE A 765 -16.08 1.78 15.94
N THR A 766 -16.60 0.87 16.78
CA THR A 766 -15.82 -0.21 17.38
C THR A 766 -16.69 -1.46 17.64
N PHE A 767 -16.23 -2.40 18.46
CA PHE A 767 -17.00 -3.59 18.83
C PHE A 767 -18.21 -3.24 19.69
N MET A 768 -19.36 -3.86 19.42
CA MET A 768 -20.61 -3.69 20.18
C MET A 768 -20.43 -3.75 21.71
N LYS A 769 -19.58 -4.67 22.20
CA LYS A 769 -19.30 -4.85 23.63
C LYS A 769 -18.69 -3.60 24.30
N GLN A 770 -18.07 -2.70 23.56
CA GLN A 770 -17.54 -1.46 24.12
C GLN A 770 -18.64 -0.48 24.51
N ASN A 771 -19.84 -0.61 23.92
CA ASN A 771 -20.98 0.27 24.17
C ASN A 771 -20.62 1.75 23.99
N ILE A 772 -19.96 2.06 22.87
CA ILE A 772 -19.48 3.38 22.47
C ILE A 772 -20.18 3.74 21.16
N GLY A 773 -20.90 4.87 21.14
CA GLY A 773 -21.62 5.34 19.96
C GLY A 773 -22.79 4.44 19.55
N TYR A 774 -23.51 4.84 18.50
CA TYR A 774 -24.68 4.10 17.99
C TYR A 774 -24.35 3.14 16.84
N LEU A 775 -23.21 3.32 16.16
CA LEU A 775 -22.71 2.42 15.11
C LEU A 775 -21.57 1.53 15.64
N HIS A 776 -21.58 0.27 15.24
CA HIS A 776 -20.56 -0.71 15.61
C HIS A 776 -20.34 -1.71 14.47
N PHE A 777 -19.23 -2.46 14.52
CA PHE A 777 -19.01 -3.59 13.59
C PHE A 777 -20.21 -4.56 13.67
N GLY A 778 -20.78 -4.91 12.52
CA GLY A 778 -22.05 -5.64 12.39
C GLY A 778 -23.30 -4.77 12.20
N ASN A 779 -23.24 -3.45 12.43
CA ASN A 779 -24.38 -2.53 12.25
C ASN A 779 -23.95 -1.16 11.67
N THR A 780 -23.18 -1.18 10.58
CA THR A 780 -22.72 0.03 9.88
C THR A 780 -23.55 0.36 8.63
N GLU A 781 -24.59 -0.40 8.32
CA GLU A 781 -25.37 -0.26 7.08
C GLU A 781 -26.54 0.70 7.22
N GLY A 782 -26.80 1.48 6.15
CA GLY A 782 -27.99 2.34 6.09
C GLY A 782 -27.99 3.57 7.00
N SER A 783 -26.84 3.99 7.53
CA SER A 783 -26.69 5.25 8.25
C SER A 783 -25.77 6.24 7.50
N ASN A 784 -26.27 7.46 7.32
CA ASN A 784 -25.53 8.63 6.82
C ASN A 784 -25.18 9.62 7.96
N ALA A 785 -25.39 9.24 9.21
CA ALA A 785 -25.24 10.16 10.34
C ALA A 785 -23.78 10.58 10.62
N LEU A 786 -22.80 9.92 10.00
CA LEU A 786 -21.38 10.28 10.05
C LEU A 786 -20.83 10.82 8.71
N GLU A 787 -21.71 11.12 7.75
CA GLU A 787 -21.28 11.62 6.45
C GLU A 787 -20.58 12.98 6.58
N GLY A 788 -19.33 13.06 6.10
CA GLY A 788 -18.56 14.30 6.12
C GLY A 788 -17.91 14.64 7.47
N GLU A 789 -18.10 13.81 8.48
CA GLU A 789 -17.49 13.98 9.81
C GLU A 789 -16.11 13.29 9.90
N ASP A 790 -15.26 13.81 10.79
CA ASP A 790 -14.04 13.12 11.20
C ASP A 790 -14.43 11.97 12.17
N ILE A 791 -14.03 10.74 11.85
CA ILE A 791 -14.43 9.56 12.62
C ILE A 791 -13.23 8.71 13.07
N LEU A 792 -13.44 8.00 14.18
CA LEU A 792 -12.49 7.07 14.75
C LEU A 792 -13.01 5.63 14.58
N VAL A 793 -12.27 4.80 13.84
CA VAL A 793 -12.58 3.38 13.68
C VAL A 793 -11.52 2.58 14.43
N VAL A 794 -11.92 1.85 15.48
CA VAL A 794 -10.97 1.07 16.30
C VAL A 794 -11.39 -0.39 16.35
N GLY A 795 -10.60 -1.25 15.72
CA GLY A 795 -10.73 -2.69 15.83
C GLY A 795 -10.35 -3.42 14.56
N THR A 796 -9.95 -4.68 14.71
CA THR A 796 -9.87 -5.65 13.61
C THR A 796 -10.97 -6.70 13.83
N PRO A 797 -12.02 -6.71 13.00
CA PRO A 797 -13.23 -7.48 13.26
C PRO A 797 -13.09 -8.97 12.91
N TYR A 798 -12.32 -9.69 13.73
CA TYR A 798 -12.26 -11.15 13.64
C TYR A 798 -13.62 -11.77 14.01
N HIS A 799 -14.11 -12.65 13.12
CA HIS A 799 -15.16 -13.62 13.44
C HIS A 799 -14.58 -14.85 14.17
N ALA A 800 -15.48 -15.63 14.77
CA ALA A 800 -15.09 -16.90 15.39
C ALA A 800 -14.58 -17.89 14.32
N GLU A 801 -13.58 -18.69 14.66
CA GLU A 801 -12.90 -19.56 13.69
C GLU A 801 -13.86 -20.55 13.02
N PHE A 802 -14.81 -21.10 13.78
CA PHE A 802 -15.82 -22.02 13.27
C PHE A 802 -16.65 -21.40 12.13
N LEU A 803 -16.86 -20.09 12.12
CA LEU A 803 -17.68 -19.43 11.10
C LEU A 803 -16.97 -19.45 9.75
N TYR A 804 -15.65 -19.20 9.72
CA TYR A 804 -14.87 -19.31 8.48
C TYR A 804 -14.90 -20.74 7.92
N LYS A 805 -14.75 -21.73 8.81
CA LYS A 805 -14.79 -23.16 8.46
C LYS A 805 -16.18 -23.59 7.96
N LEU A 806 -17.25 -23.16 8.63
CA LEU A 806 -18.62 -23.41 8.21
C LEU A 806 -18.93 -22.79 6.83
N VAL A 807 -18.46 -21.56 6.58
CA VAL A 807 -18.63 -20.88 5.30
C VAL A 807 -17.87 -21.61 4.19
N ALA A 808 -16.60 -21.99 4.43
CA ALA A 808 -15.80 -22.74 3.48
C ALA A 808 -16.46 -24.10 3.15
N PHE A 809 -16.88 -24.83 4.17
CA PHE A 809 -17.56 -26.12 4.00
C PHE A 809 -18.87 -25.97 3.22
N THR A 810 -19.64 -24.91 3.50
CA THR A 810 -20.88 -24.62 2.76
C THR A 810 -20.61 -24.30 1.30
N MET A 811 -19.48 -23.68 0.96
CA MET A 811 -19.06 -23.40 -0.41
C MET A 811 -18.39 -24.60 -1.11
N GLY A 812 -18.26 -25.75 -0.45
CA GLY A 812 -17.59 -26.93 -1.00
C GLY A 812 -16.07 -26.76 -1.13
N ILE A 813 -15.47 -25.88 -0.33
CA ILE A 813 -14.02 -25.67 -0.28
C ILE A 813 -13.44 -26.72 0.68
N ASP A 814 -12.44 -27.46 0.21
CA ASP A 814 -11.70 -28.43 1.01
C ASP A 814 -10.65 -27.73 1.91
N PHE A 815 -10.55 -28.15 3.16
CA PHE A 815 -9.61 -27.59 4.15
C PHE A 815 -9.33 -28.57 5.29
N ASP A 816 -8.20 -28.38 6.00
CA ASP A 816 -7.88 -29.16 7.19
C ASP A 816 -8.65 -28.64 8.42
N GLU A 817 -9.57 -29.44 8.95
CA GLU A 817 -10.35 -29.09 10.15
C GLU A 817 -9.49 -28.76 11.38
N LYS A 818 -8.28 -29.34 11.46
CA LYS A 818 -7.35 -29.16 12.58
C LYS A 818 -6.50 -27.89 12.42
N GLU A 819 -6.55 -27.25 11.27
CA GLU A 819 -5.85 -26.00 11.04
C GLU A 819 -6.42 -24.90 11.94
N GLU A 820 -5.55 -24.20 12.64
CA GLU A 820 -5.90 -23.04 13.46
C GLU A 820 -5.29 -21.77 12.86
N MET A 821 -5.95 -20.63 13.09
CA MET A 821 -5.39 -19.35 12.66
C MET A 821 -4.10 -19.06 13.43
N THR A 822 -3.02 -18.84 12.70
CA THR A 822 -1.69 -18.53 13.26
C THR A 822 -1.14 -17.25 12.67
N ALA A 823 -0.16 -16.64 13.33
CA ALA A 823 0.50 -15.46 12.76
C ALA A 823 1.26 -15.88 11.49
N GLN A 824 0.85 -15.31 10.35
CA GLN A 824 1.43 -15.55 9.02
C GLN A 824 1.94 -14.22 8.44
N PHE A 825 3.02 -14.29 7.66
CA PHE A 825 3.49 -13.15 6.87
C PHE A 825 2.92 -13.27 5.46
N VAL A 826 1.98 -12.39 5.13
CA VAL A 826 1.08 -12.51 3.99
C VAL A 826 1.16 -11.29 3.09
N THR A 827 0.67 -11.42 1.85
CA THR A 827 0.49 -10.31 0.92
C THR A 827 -0.99 -10.19 0.56
N HIS A 828 -1.57 -8.99 0.70
CA HIS A 828 -2.95 -8.67 0.32
C HIS A 828 -3.04 -7.22 -0.13
N ASN A 829 -3.82 -6.93 -1.19
CA ASN A 829 -4.03 -5.58 -1.73
C ASN A 829 -2.74 -4.76 -1.94
N GLY A 830 -1.67 -5.41 -2.40
CA GLY A 830 -0.39 -4.75 -2.63
C GLY A 830 0.37 -4.33 -1.37
N TYR A 831 0.02 -4.90 -0.22
CA TYR A 831 0.74 -4.75 1.04
C TYR A 831 1.25 -6.11 1.55
N ARG A 832 2.41 -6.10 2.21
CA ARG A 832 2.95 -7.24 2.97
C ARG A 832 2.92 -6.93 4.45
N PHE A 833 2.45 -7.89 5.26
CA PHE A 833 2.25 -7.66 6.69
C PHE A 833 2.11 -8.97 7.47
N TRP A 834 2.30 -8.89 8.79
CA TRP A 834 1.96 -9.98 9.70
C TRP A 834 0.48 -9.93 10.08
N PHE A 835 -0.21 -11.05 9.91
CA PHE A 835 -1.61 -11.17 10.28
C PHE A 835 -1.91 -12.57 10.84
N THR A 836 -2.81 -12.65 11.81
CA THR A 836 -3.29 -13.95 12.30
C THR A 836 -4.35 -14.47 11.35
N THR A 837 -4.06 -15.54 10.61
CA THR A 837 -4.92 -16.12 9.57
C THR A 837 -4.57 -17.60 9.32
N PHE A 838 -5.35 -18.26 8.46
CA PHE A 838 -5.08 -19.60 7.94
C PHE A 838 -3.87 -19.61 6.98
N LYS A 839 -3.13 -20.72 6.99
CA LYS A 839 -2.09 -21.07 6.01
C LYS A 839 -2.73 -21.42 4.67
N ASP A 840 -3.83 -22.19 4.67
CA ASP A 840 -4.60 -22.47 3.46
C ASP A 840 -5.07 -21.16 2.80
N GLU A 841 -4.90 -21.07 1.49
CA GLU A 841 -5.12 -19.83 0.75
C GLU A 841 -6.61 -19.52 0.56
N ASN A 842 -7.45 -20.55 0.40
CA ASN A 842 -8.89 -20.38 0.23
C ASN A 842 -9.54 -19.95 1.55
N MET A 843 -9.16 -20.60 2.65
CA MET A 843 -9.56 -20.22 4.01
C MET A 843 -9.12 -18.81 4.36
N ARG A 844 -7.89 -18.44 3.98
CA ARG A 844 -7.36 -17.08 4.13
C ARG A 844 -8.14 -16.06 3.31
N ALA A 845 -8.57 -16.40 2.09
CA ALA A 845 -9.38 -15.51 1.26
C ALA A 845 -10.75 -15.20 1.90
N ILE A 846 -11.42 -16.22 2.46
CA ILE A 846 -12.69 -16.03 3.22
C ILE A 846 -12.45 -15.14 4.44
N ASN A 847 -11.39 -15.41 5.22
CA ASN A 847 -11.03 -14.62 6.39
C ASN A 847 -10.83 -13.13 6.02
N PHE A 848 -10.06 -12.86 4.97
CA PHE A 848 -9.78 -11.50 4.52
C PHE A 848 -11.02 -10.82 3.98
N TRP A 849 -11.82 -11.49 3.17
CA TRP A 849 -13.06 -10.94 2.62
C TRP A 849 -14.02 -10.46 3.71
N MET A 850 -14.24 -11.25 4.77
CA MET A 850 -15.14 -10.86 5.87
C MET A 850 -14.59 -9.66 6.65
N ILE A 851 -13.30 -9.66 6.99
CA ILE A 851 -12.65 -8.57 7.73
C ILE A 851 -12.65 -7.27 6.91
N GLU A 852 -12.24 -7.35 5.65
CA GLU A 852 -12.20 -6.22 4.73
C GLU A 852 -13.60 -5.63 4.52
N SER A 853 -14.61 -6.49 4.37
CA SER A 853 -16.01 -6.07 4.21
C SER A 853 -16.50 -5.21 5.36
N GLU A 854 -16.21 -5.58 6.62
CA GLU A 854 -16.63 -4.80 7.78
C GLU A 854 -15.84 -3.49 7.91
N LEU A 855 -14.54 -3.52 7.64
CA LEU A 855 -13.66 -2.35 7.72
C LEU A 855 -13.98 -1.30 6.64
N GLU A 856 -14.16 -1.72 5.39
CA GLU A 856 -14.54 -0.84 4.28
C GLU A 856 -15.90 -0.17 4.53
N GLN A 857 -16.86 -0.91 5.12
CA GLN A 857 -18.16 -0.34 5.48
C GLN A 857 -18.07 0.67 6.64
N ALA A 858 -17.23 0.41 7.65
CA ALA A 858 -17.00 1.30 8.77
C ALA A 858 -16.32 2.61 8.32
N VAL A 859 -15.21 2.51 7.57
CA VAL A 859 -14.51 3.67 7.00
C VAL A 859 -15.40 4.43 6.01
N GLY A 860 -16.18 3.69 5.22
CA GLY A 860 -17.10 4.23 4.22
C GLY A 860 -18.21 5.12 4.79
N ARG A 861 -18.46 5.09 6.11
CA ARG A 861 -19.46 5.96 6.77
C ARG A 861 -19.14 7.44 6.66
N ALA A 862 -17.86 7.80 6.66
CA ALA A 862 -17.42 9.19 6.47
C ALA A 862 -17.63 9.71 5.03
N ARG A 863 -17.83 8.79 4.06
CA ARG A 863 -17.94 9.09 2.62
C ARG A 863 -16.72 9.87 2.09
N LEU A 864 -15.52 9.40 2.41
CA LEU A 864 -14.21 9.98 2.03
C LEU A 864 -14.04 10.32 0.55
N LEU A 865 -14.78 9.63 -0.33
CA LEU A 865 -14.75 9.89 -1.77
C LEU A 865 -15.30 11.28 -2.16
N ARG A 866 -16.22 11.84 -1.35
CA ARG A 866 -16.94 13.10 -1.64
C ARG A 866 -16.60 14.23 -0.67
N ASN A 867 -16.19 13.89 0.54
CA ASN A 867 -16.01 14.82 1.65
C ASN A 867 -14.54 14.97 2.06
N LYS A 868 -14.15 16.18 2.46
CA LYS A 868 -12.81 16.50 2.99
C LYS A 868 -12.77 16.28 4.50
N CYS A 869 -12.96 15.04 4.93
CA CYS A 869 -12.85 14.64 6.33
C CYS A 869 -11.74 13.59 6.52
N LYS A 870 -11.46 13.27 7.78
CA LYS A 870 -10.38 12.37 8.19
C LYS A 870 -10.95 11.16 8.91
N VAL A 871 -10.56 9.98 8.46
CA VAL A 871 -10.82 8.73 9.17
C VAL A 871 -9.54 8.26 9.85
N LYS A 872 -9.61 7.99 11.15
CA LYS A 872 -8.51 7.38 11.91
C LYS A 872 -8.83 5.90 12.14
N LEU A 873 -8.17 5.01 11.40
CA LEU A 873 -8.36 3.57 11.48
C LEU A 873 -7.25 2.91 12.31
N PHE A 874 -7.63 2.30 13.43
CA PHE A 874 -6.75 1.48 14.27
C PHE A 874 -6.99 0.00 13.99
N SER A 875 -6.24 -0.56 13.04
CA SER A 875 -6.27 -1.98 12.65
C SER A 875 -4.96 -2.37 11.97
N ASN A 876 -4.52 -3.62 12.17
CA ASN A 876 -3.37 -4.20 11.49
C ASN A 876 -3.71 -4.88 10.15
N PHE A 877 -4.95 -4.77 9.67
CA PHE A 877 -5.37 -5.24 8.34
C PHE A 877 -5.37 -4.06 7.35
N PRO A 878 -4.50 -4.04 6.32
CA PRO A 878 -4.34 -2.88 5.44
C PRO A 878 -5.56 -2.64 4.56
N LEU A 879 -6.05 -1.40 4.54
CA LEU A 879 -7.03 -0.94 3.55
C LEU A 879 -6.36 -0.18 2.41
N CYS A 880 -7.01 -0.18 1.25
CA CYS A 880 -6.58 0.60 0.10
C CYS A 880 -6.62 2.12 0.39
N GLN A 881 -5.78 2.90 -0.28
CA GLN A 881 -5.67 4.36 -0.10
C GLN A 881 -5.32 4.85 1.33
N ALA A 882 -5.03 3.95 2.27
CA ALA A 882 -4.69 4.32 3.64
C ALA A 882 -3.26 4.87 3.74
N LYS A 883 -3.12 6.01 4.43
CA LYS A 883 -1.84 6.58 4.87
C LYS A 883 -1.39 5.85 6.14
N MET A 884 -0.41 4.96 6.01
CA MET A 884 0.11 4.16 7.11
C MET A 884 0.92 5.01 8.10
N ILE A 885 0.58 4.95 9.39
CA ILE A 885 1.26 5.65 10.49
C ILE A 885 1.88 4.63 11.45
N CYS A 886 3.15 4.30 11.23
CA CYS A 886 3.87 3.24 11.96
C CYS A 886 4.50 3.70 13.29
N ASP A 887 4.79 4.99 13.44
CA ASP A 887 5.51 5.56 14.60
C ASP A 887 4.57 6.12 15.68
N PHE A 888 3.33 5.66 15.73
CA PHE A 888 2.36 6.11 16.73
C PHE A 888 2.68 5.52 18.12
N ASP A 889 2.75 6.41 19.11
CA ASP A 889 2.91 6.08 20.52
C ASP A 889 1.54 5.94 21.18
N TYR A 890 1.19 4.74 21.65
CA TYR A 890 -0.11 4.44 22.25
C TYR A 890 -0.22 4.82 23.73
N GLU A 891 0.90 5.16 24.36
CA GLU A 891 0.97 5.43 25.80
C GLU A 891 0.99 6.92 26.12
N LYS A 892 1.05 7.79 25.09
CA LYS A 892 0.93 9.24 25.25
C LYS A 892 -0.51 9.68 24.96
N ASP A 893 -1.04 10.46 25.90
CA ASP A 893 -2.28 11.21 25.76
C ASP A 893 -2.22 12.22 24.62
#